data_AF-A0A7X6UIL5-F1
#
_entry.id   AF-A0A7X6UIL5-F1
#
_cell.length_a   1.000
_cell.length_b   1.000
_cell.length_c   1.000
_cell.angle_alpha   90.00
_cell.angle_beta   90.00
_cell.angle_gamma   90.00
#
_symmetry.space_group_name_H-M   'P 1'
#
loop_
_entity.id
_entity.type
_entity.pdbx_description
1 polymer ?
#
loop_
_entity_poly.entity_id
_entity_poly.type
_entity_poly.pdbx_seq_one_letter_code
_entity_poly.pdbx_strand_id
1 'polypeptide(L)'
;MPNINRIRIINFSYNHDSRHIVDETFNFHGGEDALLNLSNGGGKSVLVQLFLQVIVPGAKIQGRNIASFFRKKSQPTYIMIEWKLDGGGGYLLTGIGMTSAEAVEGEGAKPRVRYFNFTSKYSAANPYDIMNIPVATRNGGVLELKPFREARKLLADQERKDPYLLGYYPEDDRNGYARRLAEFGISQDEWRNVITRINDSENGLEDLFQKYRSSSQLLDDWIIKTVEKVMFKGRSQQGQLEEMLERLVQEVIENERFIMEKQLFSGFLDRLQSLLGELETVLKNLEQQKGLGAKLAALYLYLGQKIKELEEQKEANEEAIGKAKGEEQRLNLEERSHQYQIRLEEHLIKAEELKAAEKKSQETEEKLEEAKGQQKLIEAARLAGEIHQINSELSGINERLALARAEYDKDERAHSLEYSIKIRLEEVLKALDTQLNNLQAGQREQEARLDREQEELRKLETQRSGLEGDKGRLEERTRILREQEEQVQKRLGRQWVRNLLGELDPREMEQIDSSLQQSCQQLLAEQEKRRLEKADLTRQQQDMDQQWKEIQVAQAENHRILRDYERERSEYQRQEKEIQGILERYGFDPSRIFDREGMALLFDRHINEIKKKGEAAVRTRNELSEALASIAHGHLHSSSEMAAALAELDIPFDTGESYLKNQTPEIRQVMLAANPVLPYAFIMPRADMDKIAEAGLNMVMRRIIPLMAYEDLNLMVKSRGPIAWPREEMALACLYEGRVFDNEKMPKLLAEMDEKRQAAAEQGEHYAQA
;
A
#
# COMPACT_ATOMS: atom_id res chain seq x y z
N MET A 1 -31.54 15.51 -22.72
CA MET A 1 -31.40 16.74 -23.51
C MET A 1 -30.24 16.55 -24.47
N PRO A 2 -30.23 17.18 -25.67
CA PRO A 2 -29.13 17.01 -26.60
C PRO A 2 -27.81 17.53 -26.01
N ASN A 3 -26.74 16.74 -26.09
CA ASN A 3 -25.42 17.11 -25.59
C ASN A 3 -24.48 17.53 -26.72
N ILE A 4 -23.59 18.50 -26.48
CA ILE A 4 -22.59 18.88 -27.47
C ILE A 4 -21.54 17.77 -27.57
N ASN A 5 -21.40 17.16 -28.76
CA ASN A 5 -20.41 16.12 -29.01
C ASN A 5 -19.11 16.69 -29.59
N ARG A 6 -19.21 17.56 -30.59
CA ARG A 6 -18.05 18.15 -31.28
C ARG A 6 -18.33 19.56 -31.72
N ILE A 7 -17.29 20.37 -31.77
CA ILE A 7 -17.35 21.72 -32.35
C ILE A 7 -16.22 21.87 -33.35
N ARG A 8 -16.53 22.31 -34.57
CA ARG A 8 -15.54 22.56 -35.63
C ARG A 8 -15.56 24.02 -36.06
N ILE A 9 -14.39 24.65 -36.08
CA ILE A 9 -14.20 26.02 -36.53
C ILE A 9 -13.25 26.02 -37.73
N ILE A 10 -13.67 26.64 -38.82
CA ILE A 10 -12.92 26.75 -40.07
C ILE A 10 -12.72 28.21 -40.42
N ASN A 11 -11.46 28.57 -40.66
CA ASN A 11 -11.02 29.88 -41.16
C ASN A 11 -11.48 31.09 -40.33
N PHE A 12 -11.21 31.10 -39.03
CA PHE A 12 -11.55 32.22 -38.15
C PHE A 12 -10.30 32.93 -37.63
N SER A 13 -10.24 34.27 -37.71
CA SER A 13 -9.14 35.05 -37.14
C SER A 13 -9.64 36.02 -36.08
N TYR A 14 -8.84 36.22 -35.04
CA TYR A 14 -9.14 37.14 -33.95
C TYR A 14 -7.87 37.78 -33.40
N ASN A 15 -8.05 38.76 -32.51
CA ASN A 15 -6.96 39.55 -31.93
C ASN A 15 -6.11 40.26 -32.99
N HIS A 16 -6.73 41.13 -33.80
CA HIS A 16 -6.06 41.86 -34.90
C HIS A 16 -5.35 40.94 -35.90
N ASP A 17 -5.96 39.79 -36.23
CA ASP A 17 -5.40 38.75 -37.11
C ASP A 17 -4.10 38.09 -36.63
N SER A 18 -3.68 38.32 -35.36
CA SER A 18 -2.52 37.65 -34.76
C SER A 18 -2.75 36.16 -34.48
N ARG A 19 -4.00 35.74 -34.36
CA ARG A 19 -4.39 34.34 -34.14
C ARG A 19 -5.37 33.90 -35.21
N HIS A 20 -5.11 32.74 -35.81
CA HIS A 20 -5.90 32.18 -36.90
C HIS A 20 -6.18 30.70 -36.65
N ILE A 21 -7.46 30.35 -36.65
CA ILE A 21 -7.97 28.98 -36.62
C ILE A 21 -8.19 28.58 -38.08
N VAL A 22 -7.35 27.67 -38.57
CA VAL A 22 -7.38 27.19 -39.96
C VAL A 22 -8.54 26.20 -40.13
N ASP A 23 -8.50 25.08 -39.41
CA ASP A 23 -9.57 24.08 -39.31
C ASP A 23 -9.31 23.25 -38.06
N GLU A 24 -10.06 23.52 -37.00
CA GLU A 24 -9.90 22.86 -35.70
C GLU A 24 -11.21 22.23 -35.25
N THR A 25 -11.13 21.00 -34.74
CA THR A 25 -12.28 20.25 -34.21
C THR A 25 -12.04 19.88 -32.75
N PHE A 26 -12.87 20.43 -31.87
CA PHE A 26 -12.94 20.11 -30.45
C PHE A 26 -13.87 18.91 -30.22
N ASN A 27 -13.38 17.86 -29.57
CA ASN A 27 -14.15 16.66 -29.28
C ASN A 27 -14.48 16.59 -27.78
N PHE A 28 -15.77 16.49 -27.46
CA PHE A 28 -16.31 16.48 -26.10
C PHE A 28 -16.76 15.06 -25.69
N HIS A 29 -16.20 14.03 -26.33
CA HIS A 29 -16.32 12.61 -25.94
C HIS A 29 -17.74 12.13 -25.63
N GLY A 30 -18.73 12.52 -26.44
CA GLY A 30 -20.11 12.08 -26.23
C GLY A 30 -20.92 12.94 -25.26
N GLY A 31 -20.45 14.16 -24.97
CA GLY A 31 -21.12 15.12 -24.09
C GLY A 31 -20.63 15.09 -22.65
N GLU A 32 -19.38 14.69 -22.43
CA GLU A 32 -18.74 14.72 -21.11
C GLU A 32 -18.34 16.16 -20.73
N ASP A 33 -18.19 16.40 -19.42
CA ASP A 33 -17.72 17.68 -18.90
C ASP A 33 -16.31 17.98 -19.41
N ALA A 34 -16.14 19.11 -20.10
CA ALA A 34 -14.86 19.47 -20.72
C ALA A 34 -14.36 20.84 -20.29
N LEU A 35 -13.09 20.89 -19.91
CA LEU A 35 -12.38 22.12 -19.57
C LEU A 35 -11.45 22.56 -20.72
N LEU A 36 -11.79 23.67 -21.37
CA LEU A 36 -10.90 24.30 -22.36
C LEU A 36 -9.90 25.24 -21.67
N ASN A 37 -8.69 24.72 -21.39
CA ASN A 37 -7.63 25.53 -20.81
C ASN A 37 -6.87 26.34 -21.88
N LEU A 38 -7.04 27.66 -21.85
CA LEU A 38 -6.33 28.62 -22.69
C LEU A 38 -5.62 29.64 -21.79
N SER A 39 -4.44 30.11 -22.19
CA SER A 39 -3.72 31.18 -21.48
C SER A 39 -4.54 32.48 -21.42
N ASN A 40 -4.24 33.37 -20.48
CA ASN A 40 -4.87 34.70 -20.43
C ASN A 40 -4.58 35.47 -21.73
N GLY A 41 -5.61 36.08 -22.33
CA GLY A 41 -5.54 36.62 -23.69
C GLY A 41 -5.64 35.54 -24.80
N GLY A 42 -5.91 34.30 -24.41
CA GLY A 42 -5.97 33.12 -25.25
C GLY A 42 -7.18 33.03 -26.20
N GLY A 43 -8.17 33.90 -26.02
CA GLY A 43 -9.40 33.91 -26.80
C GLY A 43 -10.57 33.10 -26.23
N LYS A 44 -10.56 32.73 -24.93
CA LYS A 44 -11.68 31.98 -24.29
C LYS A 44 -13.05 32.58 -24.59
N SER A 45 -13.27 33.85 -24.24
CA SER A 45 -14.54 34.54 -24.49
C SER A 45 -14.85 34.70 -25.98
N VAL A 46 -13.81 34.72 -26.84
CA VAL A 46 -13.98 34.74 -28.30
C VAL A 46 -14.53 33.41 -28.79
N LEU A 47 -14.01 32.27 -28.30
CA LEU A 47 -14.54 30.95 -28.65
C LEU A 47 -15.98 30.76 -28.18
N VAL A 48 -16.30 31.15 -26.94
CA VAL A 48 -17.68 31.11 -26.43
C VAL A 48 -18.60 31.96 -27.32
N GLN A 49 -18.14 33.16 -27.72
CA GLN A 49 -18.89 34.02 -28.62
C GLN A 49 -19.13 33.37 -29.99
N LEU A 50 -18.17 32.62 -30.53
CA LEU A 50 -18.31 31.87 -31.79
C LEU A 50 -19.33 30.75 -31.68
N PHE A 51 -19.26 29.97 -30.60
CA PHE A 51 -20.20 28.87 -30.36
C PHE A 51 -21.63 29.39 -30.27
N LEU A 52 -21.83 30.51 -29.58
CA LEU A 52 -23.13 31.17 -29.51
C LEU A 52 -23.67 31.60 -30.89
N GLN A 53 -22.82 31.93 -31.87
CA GLN A 53 -23.31 32.36 -33.19
C GLN A 53 -24.04 31.24 -33.94
N VAL A 54 -23.70 29.97 -33.68
CA VAL A 54 -24.36 28.83 -34.33
C VAL A 54 -25.82 28.74 -33.91
N ILE A 55 -26.12 29.05 -32.64
CA ILE A 55 -27.45 28.89 -32.04
C ILE A 55 -28.21 30.22 -32.06
N VAL A 56 -27.55 31.31 -31.66
CA VAL A 56 -28.09 32.68 -31.57
C VAL A 56 -27.22 33.62 -32.44
N PRO A 57 -27.43 33.64 -33.77
CA PRO A 57 -26.69 34.54 -34.65
C PRO A 57 -26.85 36.01 -34.21
N GLY A 58 -25.73 36.72 -34.10
CA GLY A 58 -25.69 38.12 -33.66
C GLY A 58 -25.61 38.32 -32.15
N ALA A 59 -25.48 37.27 -31.35
CA ALA A 59 -25.26 37.37 -29.91
C ALA A 59 -23.98 38.17 -29.59
N LYS A 60 -24.06 39.00 -28.54
CA LYS A 60 -22.95 39.79 -28.02
C LYS A 60 -22.52 39.20 -26.69
N ILE A 61 -21.20 39.15 -26.49
CA ILE A 61 -20.57 38.84 -25.20
C ILE A 61 -19.69 40.04 -24.83
N GLN A 62 -19.79 40.54 -23.60
CA GLN A 62 -19.03 41.69 -23.08
C GLN A 62 -19.17 42.92 -23.98
N GLY A 63 -20.37 43.16 -24.51
CA GLY A 63 -20.66 44.25 -25.45
C GLY A 63 -20.01 44.15 -26.84
N ARG A 64 -19.17 43.14 -27.10
CA ARG A 64 -18.45 42.95 -28.37
C ARG A 64 -19.36 42.35 -29.44
N ASN A 65 -19.42 42.98 -30.62
CA ASN A 65 -20.15 42.47 -31.78
C ASN A 65 -19.28 41.52 -32.61
N ILE A 66 -19.81 40.37 -33.03
CA ILE A 66 -19.11 39.41 -33.90
C ILE A 66 -18.59 40.07 -35.19
N ALA A 67 -19.30 41.08 -35.72
CA ALA A 67 -18.87 41.81 -36.91
C ALA A 67 -17.53 42.53 -36.75
N SER A 68 -17.10 42.81 -35.51
CA SER A 68 -15.80 43.45 -35.25
C SER A 68 -14.59 42.58 -35.62
N PHE A 69 -14.77 41.26 -35.78
CA PHE A 69 -13.74 40.31 -36.22
C PHE A 69 -13.61 40.19 -37.74
N PHE A 70 -14.56 40.71 -38.53
CA PHE A 70 -14.62 40.51 -39.98
C PHE A 70 -14.19 41.76 -40.79
N ARG A 71 -13.11 42.45 -40.35
CA ARG A 71 -12.71 43.75 -40.91
C ARG A 71 -12.02 43.69 -42.29
N LYS A 72 -11.34 42.59 -42.63
CA LYS A 72 -10.50 42.49 -43.85
C LYS A 72 -10.59 41.14 -44.61
N LYS A 73 -11.44 40.20 -44.18
CA LYS A 73 -11.54 38.87 -44.80
C LYS A 73 -12.65 38.81 -45.87
N SER A 74 -12.29 38.49 -47.11
CA SER A 74 -13.28 38.13 -48.15
C SER A 74 -13.68 36.65 -48.12
N GLN A 75 -12.82 35.79 -47.56
CA GLN A 75 -13.11 34.36 -47.43
C GLN A 75 -14.07 34.07 -46.27
N PRO A 76 -14.97 33.09 -46.41
CA PRO A 76 -15.94 32.74 -45.37
C PRO A 76 -15.30 32.02 -44.18
N THR A 77 -15.93 32.17 -43.03
CA THR A 77 -15.71 31.39 -41.80
C THR A 77 -16.88 30.45 -41.61
N TYR A 78 -16.61 29.20 -41.23
CA TYR A 78 -17.65 28.23 -40.87
C TYR A 78 -17.48 27.79 -39.42
N ILE A 79 -18.57 27.78 -38.66
CA ILE A 79 -18.61 27.33 -37.26
C ILE A 79 -19.72 26.29 -37.17
N MET A 80 -19.43 25.14 -36.58
CA MET A 80 -20.31 23.99 -36.55
C MET A 80 -20.31 23.33 -35.18
N ILE A 81 -21.49 22.92 -34.72
CA ILE A 81 -21.70 22.17 -33.48
C ILE A 81 -22.46 20.90 -33.84
N GLU A 82 -21.86 19.76 -33.52
CA GLU A 82 -22.49 18.44 -33.57
C GLU A 82 -23.06 18.10 -32.20
N TRP A 83 -24.36 17.86 -32.15
CA TRP A 83 -25.13 17.46 -30.99
C TRP A 83 -25.37 15.96 -31.02
N LYS A 84 -25.22 15.27 -29.90
CA LYS A 84 -25.65 13.90 -29.68
C LYS A 84 -27.08 13.92 -29.15
N LEU A 85 -28.00 13.26 -29.86
CA LEU A 85 -29.41 13.21 -29.51
C LEU A 85 -29.69 12.08 -28.51
N ASP A 86 -30.69 12.28 -27.65
CA ASP A 86 -31.10 11.30 -26.64
C ASP A 86 -31.67 10.00 -27.26
N GLY A 87 -31.71 8.93 -26.48
CA GLY A 87 -32.44 7.70 -26.83
C GLY A 87 -31.96 6.95 -28.07
N GLY A 88 -30.69 7.15 -28.48
CA GLY A 88 -30.16 6.57 -29.71
C GLY A 88 -30.58 7.30 -30.99
N GLY A 89 -31.06 8.55 -30.88
CA GLY A 89 -31.54 9.36 -32.01
C GLY A 89 -30.48 9.82 -33.02
N GLY A 90 -29.21 9.44 -32.83
CA GLY A 90 -28.09 9.83 -33.68
C GLY A 90 -27.49 11.20 -33.31
N TYR A 91 -27.09 11.94 -34.33
CA TYR A 91 -26.45 13.24 -34.24
C TYR A 91 -27.20 14.30 -35.05
N LEU A 92 -27.14 15.54 -34.56
CA LEU A 92 -27.58 16.74 -35.27
C LEU A 92 -26.39 17.67 -35.42
N LEU A 93 -25.97 17.97 -36.64
CA LEU A 93 -25.05 19.06 -36.93
C LEU A 93 -25.85 20.35 -37.09
N THR A 94 -25.38 21.41 -36.46
CA THR A 94 -25.83 22.79 -36.64
C THR A 94 -24.64 23.62 -37.08
N GLY A 95 -24.80 24.51 -38.05
CA GLY A 95 -23.70 25.29 -38.55
C GLY A 95 -24.11 26.67 -39.02
N ILE A 96 -23.12 27.57 -39.02
CA ILE A 96 -23.24 28.93 -39.55
C ILE A 96 -22.05 29.22 -40.46
N GLY A 97 -22.34 29.71 -41.67
CA GLY A 97 -21.35 30.30 -42.56
C GLY A 97 -21.42 31.82 -42.46
N MET A 98 -20.29 32.50 -42.27
CA MET A 98 -20.21 33.95 -42.06
C MET A 98 -19.19 34.59 -43.00
N THR A 99 -19.50 35.76 -43.55
CA THR A 99 -18.55 36.57 -44.34
C THR A 99 -18.77 38.06 -44.14
N SER A 100 -17.75 38.88 -44.38
CA SER A 100 -17.87 40.34 -44.32
C SER A 100 -18.82 40.84 -45.41
N ALA A 101 -19.76 41.72 -45.05
CA ALA A 101 -20.54 42.42 -46.04
C ALA A 101 -19.67 43.54 -46.62
N GLU A 102 -19.40 43.51 -47.94
CA GLU A 102 -18.77 44.62 -48.66
C GLU A 102 -19.41 45.95 -48.23
N ALA A 103 -18.58 46.84 -47.68
CA ALA A 103 -19.01 48.17 -47.28
C ALA A 103 -19.40 48.95 -48.54
N VAL A 104 -20.63 49.46 -48.57
CA VAL A 104 -20.93 50.59 -49.46
C VAL A 104 -20.08 51.74 -48.95
N GLU A 105 -19.18 52.26 -49.79
CA GLU A 105 -18.27 53.35 -49.42
C GLU A 105 -19.07 54.55 -48.89
N GLY A 106 -18.90 54.82 -47.61
CA GLY A 106 -19.49 55.94 -46.89
C GLY A 106 -18.88 56.01 -45.49
N GLU A 107 -18.24 57.14 -45.17
CA GLU A 107 -17.67 57.39 -43.85
C GLU A 107 -18.74 57.23 -42.76
N GLY A 108 -18.54 56.25 -41.87
CA GLY A 108 -19.46 55.93 -40.76
C GLY A 108 -20.21 54.60 -40.88
N ALA A 109 -20.03 53.82 -41.95
CA ALA A 109 -20.67 52.50 -42.09
C ALA A 109 -20.13 51.49 -41.04
N LYS A 110 -21.01 51.03 -40.14
CA LYS A 110 -20.69 49.98 -39.16
C LYS A 110 -20.39 48.66 -39.89
N PRO A 111 -19.36 47.90 -39.49
CA PRO A 111 -19.06 46.60 -40.10
C PRO A 111 -20.27 45.67 -39.95
N ARG A 112 -20.73 45.09 -41.07
CA ARG A 112 -21.85 44.14 -41.14
C ARG A 112 -21.35 42.79 -41.62
N VAL A 113 -21.91 41.71 -41.11
CA VAL A 113 -21.61 40.33 -41.52
C VAL A 113 -22.85 39.75 -42.19
N ARG A 114 -22.67 39.06 -43.31
CA ARG A 114 -23.70 38.20 -43.91
C ARG A 114 -23.51 36.79 -43.41
N TYR A 115 -24.60 36.09 -43.13
CA TYR A 115 -24.53 34.70 -42.71
C TYR A 115 -25.65 33.86 -43.28
N PHE A 116 -25.49 32.54 -43.19
CA PHE A 116 -26.57 31.58 -43.36
C PHE A 116 -26.36 30.45 -42.37
N ASN A 117 -27.46 29.80 -41.97
CA ASN A 117 -27.44 28.67 -41.07
C ASN A 117 -27.80 27.40 -41.83
N PHE A 118 -27.34 26.27 -41.32
CA PHE A 118 -27.70 24.96 -41.85
C PHE A 118 -27.74 23.92 -40.73
N THR A 119 -28.49 22.85 -40.96
CA THR A 119 -28.60 21.70 -40.05
C THR A 119 -28.44 20.40 -40.83
N SER A 120 -27.81 19.37 -40.27
CA SER A 120 -27.72 18.03 -40.87
C SER A 120 -28.01 16.96 -39.82
N LYS A 121 -28.95 16.05 -40.04
CA LYS A 121 -29.28 14.95 -39.10
C LYS A 121 -28.73 13.62 -39.60
N TYR A 122 -27.98 12.88 -38.78
CA TYR A 122 -27.36 11.63 -39.19
C TYR A 122 -27.05 10.69 -38.02
N SER A 123 -27.05 9.39 -38.26
CA SER A 123 -26.71 8.37 -37.25
C SER A 123 -25.34 7.72 -37.46
N ALA A 124 -24.75 7.86 -38.65
CA ALA A 124 -23.45 7.32 -39.03
C ALA A 124 -22.70 8.31 -39.92
N ALA A 125 -21.41 8.09 -40.13
CA ALA A 125 -20.57 8.92 -40.99
C ALA A 125 -21.17 9.08 -42.39
N ASN A 126 -21.27 10.31 -42.87
CA ASN A 126 -21.87 10.62 -44.17
C ASN A 126 -21.27 11.89 -44.79
N PRO A 127 -21.55 12.19 -46.07
CA PRO A 127 -20.96 13.35 -46.75
C PRO A 127 -21.34 14.73 -46.17
N TYR A 128 -22.28 14.81 -45.23
CA TYR A 128 -22.75 16.03 -44.57
C TYR A 128 -22.65 15.93 -43.04
N ASP A 129 -21.73 15.09 -42.55
CA ASP A 129 -21.35 15.04 -41.13
C ASP A 129 -20.34 16.16 -40.81
N ILE A 130 -20.04 16.37 -39.52
CA ILE A 130 -19.17 17.48 -39.09
C ILE A 130 -17.76 17.43 -39.71
N MET A 131 -17.26 16.24 -40.09
CA MET A 131 -15.92 16.06 -40.65
C MET A 131 -15.91 16.21 -42.17
N ASN A 132 -16.94 15.72 -42.84
CA ASN A 132 -16.98 15.53 -44.29
C ASN A 132 -17.83 16.56 -45.05
N ILE A 133 -18.57 17.42 -44.34
CA ILE A 133 -19.41 18.44 -44.97
C ILE A 133 -18.60 19.28 -45.99
N PRO A 134 -19.11 19.47 -47.23
CA PRO A 134 -18.33 20.02 -48.33
C PRO A 134 -18.24 21.56 -48.27
N VAL A 135 -17.95 22.15 -47.11
CA VAL A 135 -17.65 23.59 -46.95
C VAL A 135 -16.15 23.87 -47.04
N ALA A 136 -15.32 22.86 -46.76
CA ALA A 136 -13.87 22.88 -46.93
C ALA A 136 -13.36 21.48 -47.31
N THR A 137 -12.38 21.39 -48.20
CA THR A 137 -11.74 20.13 -48.63
C THR A 137 -10.25 20.18 -48.38
N ARG A 138 -9.68 19.10 -47.83
CA ARG A 138 -8.24 19.01 -47.54
C ARG A 138 -7.55 18.18 -48.61
N ASN A 139 -6.78 18.83 -49.48
CA ASN A 139 -6.01 18.19 -50.55
C ASN A 139 -4.51 18.28 -50.21
N GLY A 140 -3.88 17.16 -49.83
CA GLY A 140 -2.42 17.07 -49.70
C GLY A 140 -1.76 18.09 -48.75
N GLY A 141 -2.48 18.51 -47.69
CA GLY A 141 -2.01 19.50 -46.72
C GLY A 141 -2.54 20.94 -46.93
N VAL A 142 -3.14 21.23 -48.08
CA VAL A 142 -3.78 22.54 -48.36
C VAL A 142 -5.28 22.45 -48.07
N LEU A 143 -5.80 23.42 -47.31
CA LEU A 143 -7.23 23.57 -47.05
C LEU A 143 -7.88 24.46 -48.11
N GLU A 144 -8.69 23.88 -48.98
CA GLU A 144 -9.48 24.60 -49.97
C GLU A 144 -10.86 24.95 -49.39
N LEU A 145 -11.14 26.25 -49.23
CA LEU A 145 -12.40 26.75 -48.70
C LEU A 145 -13.38 27.04 -49.84
N LYS A 146 -14.62 26.56 -49.73
CA LYS A 146 -15.65 26.96 -50.69
C LYS A 146 -16.03 28.43 -50.48
N PRO A 147 -16.05 29.26 -51.54
CA PRO A 147 -16.52 30.63 -51.46
C PRO A 147 -17.95 30.72 -50.90
N PHE A 148 -18.26 31.80 -50.18
CA PHE A 148 -19.54 31.96 -49.47
C PHE A 148 -20.77 31.76 -50.37
N ARG A 149 -20.73 32.27 -51.61
CA ARG A 149 -21.83 32.12 -52.59
C ARG A 149 -22.00 30.68 -53.06
N GLU A 150 -20.90 29.97 -53.28
CA GLU A 150 -20.91 28.58 -53.72
C GLU A 150 -21.36 27.62 -52.62
N ALA A 151 -20.85 27.80 -51.39
CA ALA A 151 -21.29 27.02 -50.23
C ALA A 151 -22.78 27.22 -49.94
N ARG A 152 -23.26 28.46 -50.05
CA ARG A 152 -24.69 28.79 -49.94
C ARG A 152 -25.53 28.04 -50.98
N LYS A 153 -25.10 28.06 -52.25
CA LYS A 153 -25.81 27.38 -53.35
C LYS A 153 -25.80 25.87 -53.15
N LEU A 154 -24.65 25.30 -52.78
CA LEU A 154 -24.49 23.86 -52.57
C LEU A 154 -25.45 23.35 -51.48
N LEU A 155 -25.48 24.00 -50.32
CA LEU A 155 -26.33 23.56 -49.22
C LEU A 155 -27.82 23.78 -49.51
N ALA A 156 -28.18 24.87 -50.20
CA ALA A 156 -29.56 25.09 -50.63
C ALA A 156 -30.02 24.07 -51.69
N ASP A 157 -29.16 23.71 -52.65
CA ASP A 157 -29.46 22.70 -53.67
C ASP A 157 -29.58 21.30 -53.04
N GLN A 158 -28.82 21.02 -51.98
CA GLN A 158 -28.90 19.76 -51.25
C GLN A 158 -30.15 19.67 -50.36
N GLU A 159 -30.54 20.74 -49.67
CA GLU A 159 -31.78 20.78 -48.89
C GLU A 159 -33.00 20.50 -49.77
N ARG A 160 -33.03 21.01 -51.02
CA ARG A 160 -34.09 20.67 -51.99
C ARG A 160 -34.11 19.20 -52.41
N LYS A 161 -32.96 18.52 -52.40
CA LYS A 161 -32.86 17.10 -52.77
C LYS A 161 -33.23 16.19 -51.62
N ASP A 162 -32.79 16.52 -50.41
CA ASP A 162 -33.05 15.76 -49.20
C ASP A 162 -33.31 16.68 -47.99
N PRO A 163 -34.58 17.16 -47.85
CA PRO A 163 -34.98 18.04 -46.75
C PRO A 163 -34.93 17.38 -45.37
N TYR A 164 -34.93 16.04 -45.33
CA TYR A 164 -34.89 15.30 -44.06
C TYR A 164 -33.47 15.23 -43.51
N LEU A 165 -32.48 15.06 -44.41
CA LEU A 165 -31.07 15.08 -44.08
C LEU A 165 -30.58 16.49 -43.75
N LEU A 166 -30.79 17.45 -44.65
CA LEU A 166 -30.19 18.79 -44.57
C LEU A 166 -31.25 19.88 -44.55
N GLY A 167 -31.11 20.84 -43.62
CA GLY A 167 -31.88 22.08 -43.59
C GLY A 167 -30.98 23.27 -43.91
N TYR A 168 -31.47 24.20 -44.72
CA TYR A 168 -30.78 25.43 -45.10
C TYR A 168 -31.64 26.65 -44.75
N TYR A 169 -31.04 27.62 -44.05
CA TYR A 169 -31.75 28.79 -43.52
C TYR A 169 -30.99 30.08 -43.87
N PRO A 170 -31.53 30.94 -44.75
CA PRO A 170 -30.94 32.25 -45.02
C PRO A 170 -31.05 33.20 -43.80
N GLU A 171 -30.27 34.29 -43.79
CA GLU A 171 -30.27 35.31 -42.72
C GLU A 171 -31.68 35.84 -42.36
N ASP A 172 -32.58 35.90 -43.35
CA ASP A 172 -33.94 36.40 -43.20
C ASP A 172 -34.90 35.36 -42.57
N ASP A 173 -34.59 34.06 -42.63
CA ASP A 173 -35.43 32.99 -42.08
C ASP A 173 -35.02 32.58 -40.65
N ARG A 174 -35.03 33.56 -39.75
CA ARG A 174 -34.67 33.34 -38.35
C ARG A 174 -35.68 32.45 -37.62
N ASN A 175 -36.96 32.59 -37.97
CA ASN A 175 -38.04 31.85 -37.34
C ASN A 175 -38.09 30.39 -37.80
N GLY A 176 -37.74 30.10 -39.06
CA GLY A 176 -37.56 28.73 -39.55
C GLY A 176 -36.43 28.02 -38.81
N TYR A 177 -35.27 28.67 -38.70
CA TYR A 177 -34.13 28.10 -37.98
C TYR A 177 -34.43 27.86 -36.49
N ALA A 178 -35.07 28.82 -35.81
CA ALA A 178 -35.45 28.67 -34.41
C ALA A 178 -36.44 27.50 -34.19
N ARG A 179 -37.42 27.32 -35.09
CA ARG A 179 -38.35 26.18 -35.04
C ARG A 179 -37.62 24.86 -35.25
N ARG A 180 -36.70 24.79 -36.22
CA ARG A 180 -35.91 23.59 -36.47
C ARG A 180 -35.09 23.18 -35.25
N LEU A 181 -34.43 24.13 -34.57
CA LEU A 181 -33.67 23.83 -33.35
C LEU A 181 -34.59 23.34 -32.22
N ALA A 182 -35.78 23.93 -32.08
CA ALA A 182 -36.74 23.52 -31.07
C ALA A 182 -37.26 22.08 -31.27
N GLU A 183 -37.36 21.58 -32.51
CA GLU A 183 -37.71 20.16 -32.79
C GLU A 183 -36.74 19.16 -32.15
N PHE A 184 -35.50 19.57 -31.90
CA PHE A 184 -34.47 18.75 -31.26
C PHE A 184 -34.22 19.13 -29.79
N GLY A 185 -35.09 19.96 -29.20
CA GLY A 185 -34.96 20.40 -27.81
C GLY A 185 -33.91 21.50 -27.59
N ILE A 186 -33.48 22.21 -28.63
CA ILE A 186 -32.55 23.33 -28.53
C ILE A 186 -33.33 24.65 -28.59
N SER A 187 -33.52 25.29 -27.44
CA SER A 187 -34.29 26.54 -27.33
C SER A 187 -33.44 27.79 -27.59
N GLN A 188 -33.63 28.46 -28.72
CA GLN A 188 -32.88 29.69 -29.02
C GLN A 188 -33.11 30.79 -27.97
N ASP A 189 -34.31 30.87 -27.39
CA ASP A 189 -34.65 31.86 -26.37
C ASP A 189 -33.95 31.59 -25.04
N GLU A 190 -33.76 30.32 -24.66
CA GLU A 190 -32.96 29.93 -23.50
C GLU A 190 -31.50 30.34 -23.67
N TRP A 191 -30.91 30.00 -24.82
CA TRP A 191 -29.51 30.36 -25.13
C TRP A 191 -29.30 31.87 -25.16
N ARG A 192 -30.27 32.63 -25.69
CA ARG A 192 -30.22 34.09 -25.74
C ARG A 192 -30.38 34.75 -24.36
N ASN A 193 -31.28 34.25 -23.52
CA ASN A 193 -31.64 34.91 -22.27
C ASN A 193 -30.85 34.42 -21.05
N VAL A 194 -30.40 33.16 -21.07
CA VAL A 194 -29.73 32.50 -19.93
C VAL A 194 -28.24 32.37 -20.21
N ILE A 195 -27.88 31.57 -21.23
CA ILE A 195 -26.49 31.23 -21.51
C ILE A 195 -25.68 32.47 -21.91
N THR A 196 -26.25 33.37 -22.71
CA THR A 196 -25.57 34.61 -23.09
C THR A 196 -25.33 35.51 -21.86
N ARG A 197 -26.24 35.55 -20.89
CA ARG A 197 -26.08 36.39 -19.68
C ARG A 197 -25.04 35.83 -18.71
N ILE A 198 -25.02 34.51 -18.51
CA ILE A 198 -24.00 33.85 -17.66
C ILE A 198 -22.61 34.14 -18.20
N ASN A 199 -22.45 34.11 -19.53
CA ASN A 199 -21.17 34.31 -20.19
C ASN A 199 -20.82 35.78 -20.47
N ASP A 200 -21.67 36.74 -20.09
CA ASP A 200 -21.40 38.17 -20.27
C ASP A 200 -20.43 38.73 -19.19
N SER A 201 -20.34 38.09 -18.02
CA SER A 201 -19.40 38.40 -16.93
C SER A 201 -18.10 37.58 -17.02
N GLU A 202 -16.94 38.19 -16.70
CA GLU A 202 -15.63 37.52 -16.76
C GLU A 202 -15.47 36.39 -15.74
N ASN A 203 -16.08 36.50 -14.54
CA ASN A 203 -16.06 35.43 -13.54
C ASN A 203 -17.22 34.41 -13.74
N GLY A 204 -17.92 34.47 -14.87
CA GLY A 204 -18.96 33.50 -15.24
C GLY A 204 -20.05 33.34 -14.17
N LEU A 205 -20.15 32.13 -13.61
CA LEU A 205 -21.12 31.78 -12.56
C LEU A 205 -20.77 32.40 -11.19
N GLU A 206 -19.50 32.62 -10.86
CA GLU A 206 -19.11 33.15 -9.53
C GLU A 206 -19.66 34.56 -9.30
N ASP A 207 -19.56 35.46 -10.28
CA ASP A 207 -20.17 36.79 -10.21
C ASP A 207 -21.70 36.72 -10.12
N LEU A 208 -22.30 35.67 -10.67
CA LEU A 208 -23.74 35.48 -10.67
C LEU A 208 -24.22 34.99 -9.31
N PHE A 209 -23.51 34.04 -8.70
CA PHE A 209 -23.78 33.56 -7.33
C PHE A 209 -23.40 34.60 -6.26
N GLN A 210 -22.31 35.36 -6.44
CA GLN A 210 -21.93 36.45 -5.50
C GLN A 210 -22.99 37.56 -5.41
N LYS A 211 -23.77 37.78 -6.49
CA LYS A 211 -24.85 38.77 -6.49
C LYS A 211 -26.04 38.36 -5.62
N TYR A 212 -26.21 37.08 -5.31
CA TYR A 212 -27.34 36.58 -4.52
C TYR A 212 -26.84 36.03 -3.17
N ARG A 213 -27.33 36.59 -2.06
CA ARG A 213 -26.87 36.21 -0.71
C ARG A 213 -27.51 34.92 -0.17
N SER A 214 -28.59 34.45 -0.77
CA SER A 214 -29.30 33.24 -0.35
C SER A 214 -29.82 32.43 -1.54
N SER A 215 -29.97 31.11 -1.33
CA SER A 215 -30.56 30.20 -2.32
C SER A 215 -31.97 30.62 -2.72
N SER A 216 -32.75 31.19 -1.78
CA SER A 216 -34.09 31.74 -2.04
C SER A 216 -34.06 32.96 -2.95
N GLN A 217 -33.10 33.89 -2.77
CA GLN A 217 -32.94 35.04 -3.67
C GLN A 217 -32.56 34.63 -5.09
N LEU A 218 -31.69 33.63 -5.23
CA LEU A 218 -31.33 33.08 -6.54
C LEU A 218 -32.55 32.44 -7.22
N LEU A 219 -33.38 31.73 -6.45
CA LEU A 219 -34.59 31.11 -6.94
C LEU A 219 -35.61 32.16 -7.43
N ASP A 220 -35.89 33.19 -6.61
CA ASP A 220 -36.89 34.22 -6.91
C ASP A 220 -36.43 35.19 -8.02
N ASP A 221 -35.20 35.71 -7.93
CA ASP A 221 -34.75 36.79 -8.81
C ASP A 221 -34.10 36.31 -10.11
N TRP A 222 -33.59 35.09 -10.15
CA TRP A 222 -32.93 34.55 -11.33
C TRP A 222 -33.70 33.38 -11.94
N ILE A 223 -33.99 32.32 -11.19
CA ILE A 223 -34.66 31.13 -11.76
C ILE A 223 -36.10 31.46 -12.18
N ILE A 224 -36.93 31.95 -11.25
CA ILE A 224 -38.34 32.24 -11.51
C ILE A 224 -38.50 33.32 -12.59
N LYS A 225 -37.79 34.46 -12.50
CA LYS A 225 -37.86 35.52 -13.53
C LYS A 225 -37.36 35.09 -14.92
N THR A 226 -36.45 34.11 -14.98
CA THR A 226 -35.93 33.58 -16.25
C THR A 226 -36.88 32.57 -16.87
N VAL A 227 -37.42 31.67 -16.04
CA VAL A 227 -38.50 30.76 -16.42
C VAL A 227 -39.73 31.55 -16.86
N GLU A 228 -40.06 32.65 -16.17
CA GLU A 228 -41.13 33.56 -16.57
C GLU A 228 -40.90 34.16 -17.96
N LYS A 229 -39.69 34.64 -18.25
CA LYS A 229 -39.35 35.24 -19.56
C LYS A 229 -39.30 34.24 -20.72
N VAL A 230 -38.97 32.97 -20.44
CA VAL A 230 -38.85 31.92 -21.47
C VAL A 230 -40.20 31.24 -21.73
N MET A 231 -41.03 31.07 -20.69
CA MET A 231 -42.29 30.32 -20.77
C MET A 231 -43.55 31.22 -20.91
N PHE A 232 -43.56 32.47 -20.43
CA PHE A 232 -44.77 33.30 -20.48
C PHE A 232 -44.88 34.09 -21.79
N LYS A 233 -45.54 33.46 -22.77
CA LYS A 233 -46.28 34.18 -23.83
C LYS A 233 -47.80 33.99 -23.76
N GLY A 234 -48.33 33.32 -22.73
CA GLY A 234 -49.77 33.20 -22.51
C GLY A 234 -50.12 32.81 -21.08
N ARG A 235 -51.19 33.43 -20.52
CA ARG A 235 -51.69 33.20 -19.15
C ARG A 235 -52.26 31.78 -18.90
N SER A 236 -52.23 30.88 -19.87
CA SER A 236 -52.79 29.52 -19.77
C SER A 236 -51.80 28.45 -19.33
N GLN A 237 -50.53 28.78 -19.07
CA GLN A 237 -49.47 27.79 -18.75
C GLN A 237 -48.96 27.86 -17.30
N GLN A 238 -49.57 28.70 -16.45
CA GLN A 238 -49.15 28.88 -15.07
C GLN A 238 -49.35 27.61 -14.23
N GLY A 239 -50.45 26.89 -14.42
CA GLY A 239 -50.68 25.58 -13.79
C GLY A 239 -49.74 24.47 -14.29
N GLN A 240 -49.29 24.53 -15.55
CA GLN A 240 -48.28 23.60 -16.07
C GLN A 240 -46.90 23.85 -15.46
N LEU A 241 -46.60 25.08 -15.04
CA LEU A 241 -45.36 25.42 -14.37
C LEU A 241 -45.35 24.91 -12.93
N GLU A 242 -46.45 25.05 -12.20
CA GLU A 242 -46.62 24.46 -10.86
C GLU A 242 -46.50 22.94 -10.93
N GLU A 243 -47.17 22.29 -11.89
CA GLU A 243 -47.10 20.84 -12.08
C GLU A 243 -45.70 20.37 -12.54
N MET A 244 -45.02 21.16 -13.38
CA MET A 244 -43.61 20.92 -13.73
C MET A 244 -42.68 21.10 -12.56
N LEU A 245 -42.84 22.14 -11.75
CA LEU A 245 -41.98 22.41 -10.58
C LEU A 245 -42.22 21.36 -9.51
N GLU A 246 -43.47 20.94 -9.29
CA GLU A 246 -43.82 19.85 -8.39
C GLU A 246 -43.21 18.52 -8.87
N ARG A 247 -43.27 18.23 -10.19
CA ARG A 247 -42.54 17.12 -10.79
C ARG A 247 -41.03 17.26 -10.69
N LEU A 248 -40.46 18.45 -10.89
CA LEU A 248 -39.02 18.69 -10.78
C LEU A 248 -38.56 18.54 -9.35
N VAL A 249 -39.34 18.98 -8.36
CA VAL A 249 -39.06 18.77 -6.94
C VAL A 249 -39.16 17.29 -6.59
N GLN A 250 -40.17 16.58 -7.10
CA GLN A 250 -40.26 15.12 -6.96
C GLN A 250 -39.08 14.41 -7.63
N GLU A 251 -38.72 14.76 -8.86
CA GLU A 251 -37.56 14.23 -9.58
C GLU A 251 -36.25 14.60 -8.88
N VAL A 252 -36.14 15.77 -8.26
CA VAL A 252 -34.94 16.16 -7.48
C VAL A 252 -34.85 15.36 -6.20
N ILE A 253 -35.96 15.13 -5.50
CA ILE A 253 -35.99 14.28 -4.29
C ILE A 253 -35.72 12.82 -4.65
N GLU A 254 -36.29 12.33 -5.74
CA GLU A 254 -36.03 10.98 -6.27
C GLU A 254 -34.59 10.87 -6.79
N ASN A 255 -34.06 11.90 -7.44
CA ASN A 255 -32.66 11.96 -7.85
C ASN A 255 -31.73 12.05 -6.64
N GLU A 256 -32.08 12.77 -5.57
CA GLU A 256 -31.28 12.78 -4.34
C GLU A 256 -31.29 11.40 -3.68
N ARG A 257 -32.44 10.73 -3.63
CA ARG A 257 -32.52 9.32 -3.19
C ARG A 257 -31.69 8.41 -4.09
N PHE A 258 -31.79 8.57 -5.41
CA PHE A 258 -31.03 7.79 -6.38
C PHE A 258 -29.53 8.10 -6.30
N ILE A 259 -29.14 9.34 -5.99
CA ILE A 259 -27.74 9.76 -5.77
C ILE A 259 -27.24 9.15 -4.47
N MET A 260 -28.03 9.16 -3.39
CA MET A 260 -27.67 8.51 -2.13
C MET A 260 -27.56 6.99 -2.31
N GLU A 261 -28.52 6.35 -2.99
CA GLU A 261 -28.46 4.92 -3.31
C GLU A 261 -27.27 4.62 -4.20
N LYS A 262 -27.01 5.41 -5.24
CA LYS A 262 -25.84 5.27 -6.09
C LYS A 262 -24.54 5.47 -5.32
N GLN A 263 -24.48 6.42 -4.39
CA GLN A 263 -23.32 6.63 -3.50
C GLN A 263 -23.12 5.46 -2.53
N LEU A 264 -24.22 4.90 -2.02
CA LEU A 264 -24.20 3.72 -1.17
C LEU A 264 -23.71 2.49 -1.96
N PHE A 265 -24.25 2.29 -3.17
CA PHE A 265 -23.84 1.21 -4.07
C PHE A 265 -22.43 1.41 -4.60
N SER A 266 -22.00 2.64 -4.92
CA SER A 266 -20.63 2.92 -5.34
C SER A 266 -19.66 2.70 -4.19
N GLY A 267 -19.98 3.19 -2.98
CA GLY A 267 -19.17 2.94 -1.79
C GLY A 267 -19.11 1.46 -1.42
N PHE A 268 -20.20 0.71 -1.65
CA PHE A 268 -20.22 -0.74 -1.51
C PHE A 268 -19.38 -1.44 -2.59
N LEU A 269 -19.51 -1.05 -3.86
CA LEU A 269 -18.74 -1.60 -4.98
C LEU A 269 -17.26 -1.30 -4.84
N ASP A 270 -16.88 -0.11 -4.39
CA ASP A 270 -15.49 0.28 -4.13
C ASP A 270 -14.89 -0.58 -3.02
N ARG A 271 -15.63 -0.79 -1.92
CA ARG A 271 -15.22 -1.72 -0.85
C ARG A 271 -15.12 -3.15 -1.36
N LEU A 272 -16.06 -3.60 -2.19
CA LEU A 272 -16.08 -4.96 -2.73
C LEU A 272 -14.95 -5.16 -3.74
N GLN A 273 -14.60 -4.15 -4.54
CA GLN A 273 -13.43 -4.15 -5.42
C GLN A 273 -12.12 -4.17 -4.62
N SER A 274 -12.02 -3.39 -3.53
CA SER A 274 -10.87 -3.45 -2.63
C SER A 274 -10.71 -4.85 -2.03
N LEU A 275 -11.81 -5.44 -1.56
CA LEU A 275 -11.84 -6.78 -0.97
C LEU A 275 -11.51 -7.85 -2.01
N LEU A 276 -11.98 -7.72 -3.25
CA LEU A 276 -11.61 -8.60 -4.37
C LEU A 276 -10.13 -8.48 -4.72
N GLY A 277 -9.56 -7.27 -4.73
CA GLY A 277 -8.13 -7.05 -4.94
C GLY A 277 -7.28 -7.68 -3.83
N GLU A 278 -7.70 -7.55 -2.57
CA GLU A 278 -7.08 -8.25 -1.45
C GLU A 278 -7.20 -9.79 -1.60
N LEU A 279 -8.34 -10.29 -2.05
CA LEU A 279 -8.54 -11.73 -2.26
C LEU A 279 -7.68 -12.28 -3.42
N GLU A 280 -7.54 -11.51 -4.52
CA GLU A 280 -6.67 -11.84 -5.64
C GLU A 280 -5.20 -11.88 -5.21
N THR A 281 -4.75 -10.94 -4.38
CA THR A 281 -3.38 -10.96 -3.84
C THR A 281 -3.15 -12.17 -2.93
N VAL A 282 -4.12 -12.53 -2.08
CA VAL A 282 -4.06 -13.74 -1.26
C VAL A 282 -4.01 -15.01 -2.12
N LEU A 283 -4.83 -15.11 -3.16
CA LEU A 283 -4.82 -16.23 -4.10
C LEU A 283 -3.48 -16.35 -4.83
N LYS A 284 -2.94 -15.24 -5.32
CA LYS A 284 -1.63 -15.19 -5.97
C LYS A 284 -0.51 -15.61 -5.02
N ASN A 285 -0.56 -15.18 -3.76
CA ASN A 285 0.40 -15.58 -2.73
C ASN A 285 0.30 -17.07 -2.40
N LEU A 286 -0.92 -17.63 -2.33
CA LEU A 286 -1.13 -19.07 -2.15
C LEU A 286 -0.61 -19.90 -3.32
N GLU A 287 -0.80 -19.44 -4.56
CA GLU A 287 -0.23 -20.10 -5.74
C GLU A 287 1.29 -20.02 -5.76
N GLN A 288 1.88 -18.87 -5.42
CA GLN A 288 3.32 -18.73 -5.26
C GLN A 288 3.88 -19.64 -4.16
N GLN A 289 3.20 -19.74 -3.02
CA GLN A 289 3.57 -20.65 -1.94
C GLN A 289 3.53 -22.11 -2.39
N LYS A 290 2.49 -22.53 -3.12
CA LYS A 290 2.42 -23.88 -3.71
C LYS A 290 3.54 -24.11 -4.72
N GLY A 291 3.85 -23.12 -5.56
CA GLY A 291 4.95 -23.19 -6.51
C GLY A 291 6.33 -23.30 -5.85
N LEU A 292 6.56 -22.55 -4.77
CA LEU A 292 7.77 -22.64 -3.96
C LEU A 292 7.86 -23.99 -3.24
N GLY A 293 6.75 -24.50 -2.70
CA GLY A 293 6.67 -25.83 -2.10
C GLY A 293 7.01 -26.95 -3.10
N ALA A 294 6.48 -26.87 -4.32
CA ALA A 294 6.81 -27.82 -5.38
C ALA A 294 8.30 -27.76 -5.78
N LYS A 295 8.87 -26.54 -5.87
CA LYS A 295 10.31 -26.37 -6.13
C LYS A 295 11.18 -26.92 -5.00
N LEU A 296 10.78 -26.72 -3.74
CA LEU A 296 11.47 -27.27 -2.57
C LEU A 296 11.44 -28.80 -2.55
N ALA A 297 10.28 -29.40 -2.86
CA ALA A 297 10.15 -30.85 -2.96
C ALA A 297 11.01 -31.43 -4.11
N ALA A 298 11.02 -30.77 -5.27
CA ALA A 298 11.88 -31.15 -6.40
C ALA A 298 13.37 -31.01 -6.05
N LEU A 299 13.76 -29.94 -5.37
CA LEU A 299 15.13 -29.74 -4.91
C LEU A 299 15.55 -30.80 -3.90
N TYR A 300 14.67 -31.16 -2.96
CA TYR A 300 14.91 -32.22 -1.99
C TYR A 300 15.11 -33.59 -2.65
N LEU A 301 14.26 -33.93 -3.63
CA LEU A 301 14.40 -35.14 -4.44
C LEU A 301 15.72 -35.17 -5.23
N TYR A 302 16.04 -34.05 -5.90
CA TYR A 302 17.28 -33.92 -6.67
C TYR A 302 18.52 -34.04 -5.78
N LEU A 303 18.54 -33.35 -4.63
CA LEU A 303 19.63 -33.44 -3.66
C LEU A 303 19.75 -34.86 -3.09
N GLY A 304 18.63 -35.52 -2.78
CA GLY A 304 18.62 -36.91 -2.32
C GLY A 304 19.21 -37.87 -3.35
N GLN A 305 18.83 -37.73 -4.63
CA GLN A 305 19.43 -38.50 -5.73
C GLN A 305 20.92 -38.20 -5.87
N LYS A 306 21.32 -36.92 -5.78
CA LYS A 306 22.73 -36.53 -5.94
C LYS A 306 23.61 -37.00 -4.80
N ILE A 307 23.10 -36.99 -3.57
CA ILE A 307 23.78 -37.57 -2.41
C ILE A 307 24.01 -39.07 -2.65
N LYS A 308 22.96 -39.79 -3.08
CA LYS A 308 23.07 -41.22 -3.36
C LYS A 308 24.07 -41.55 -4.47
N GLU A 309 24.05 -40.80 -5.58
CA GLU A 309 25.06 -40.93 -6.65
C GLU A 309 26.48 -40.69 -6.14
N LEU A 310 26.69 -39.68 -5.28
CA LEU A 310 28.00 -39.37 -4.71
C LEU A 310 28.46 -40.42 -3.70
N GLU A 311 27.55 -41.02 -2.93
CA GLU A 311 27.84 -42.14 -2.04
C GLU A 311 28.25 -43.39 -2.85
N GLU A 312 27.52 -43.72 -3.91
CA GLU A 312 27.87 -44.83 -4.83
C GLU A 312 29.23 -44.59 -5.51
N GLN A 313 29.52 -43.35 -5.94
CA GLN A 313 30.83 -42.99 -6.49
C GLN A 313 31.95 -43.08 -5.45
N LYS A 314 31.66 -42.71 -4.20
CA LYS A 314 32.62 -42.81 -3.11
C LYS A 314 32.95 -44.28 -2.82
N GLU A 315 31.95 -45.15 -2.72
CA GLU A 315 32.17 -46.60 -2.53
C GLU A 315 32.97 -47.20 -3.70
N ALA A 316 32.62 -46.86 -4.94
CA ALA A 316 33.37 -47.32 -6.11
C ALA A 316 34.84 -46.85 -6.11
N ASN A 317 35.08 -45.60 -5.70
CA ASN A 317 36.45 -45.07 -5.56
C ASN A 317 37.21 -45.75 -4.42
N GLU A 318 36.57 -46.03 -3.28
CA GLU A 318 37.20 -46.77 -2.17
C GLU A 318 37.57 -48.20 -2.59
N GLU A 319 36.71 -48.88 -3.37
CA GLU A 319 37.00 -50.19 -3.93
C GLU A 319 38.16 -50.14 -4.93
N ALA A 320 38.20 -49.13 -5.80
CA ALA A 320 39.29 -48.91 -6.76
C ALA A 320 40.62 -48.63 -6.05
N ILE A 321 40.62 -47.81 -4.99
CA ILE A 321 41.80 -47.57 -4.15
C ILE A 321 42.25 -48.87 -3.48
N GLY A 322 41.32 -49.69 -2.98
CA GLY A 322 41.62 -51.00 -2.42
C GLY A 322 42.31 -51.93 -3.41
N LYS A 323 41.80 -52.01 -4.65
CA LYS A 323 42.41 -52.79 -5.74
C LYS A 323 43.80 -52.27 -6.10
N ALA A 324 43.96 -50.95 -6.27
CA ALA A 324 45.25 -50.33 -6.58
C ALA A 324 46.30 -50.60 -5.50
N LYS A 325 45.94 -50.50 -4.21
CA LYS A 325 46.84 -50.86 -3.09
C LYS A 325 47.20 -52.35 -3.10
N GLY A 326 46.27 -53.22 -3.46
CA GLY A 326 46.53 -54.65 -3.62
C GLY A 326 47.52 -54.92 -4.76
N GLU A 327 47.38 -54.24 -5.90
CA GLU A 327 48.32 -54.34 -7.02
C GLU A 327 49.69 -53.76 -6.68
N GLU A 328 49.75 -52.62 -5.98
CA GLU A 328 51.00 -52.04 -5.50
C GLU A 328 51.75 -53.00 -4.56
N GLN A 329 51.05 -53.66 -3.64
CA GLN A 329 51.63 -54.70 -2.78
C GLN A 329 52.13 -55.90 -3.60
N ARG A 330 51.37 -56.34 -4.61
CA ARG A 330 51.79 -57.44 -5.49
C ARG A 330 53.07 -57.07 -6.25
N LEU A 331 53.11 -55.89 -6.87
CA LEU A 331 54.28 -55.39 -7.59
C LEU A 331 55.49 -55.25 -6.68
N ASN A 332 55.32 -54.74 -5.46
CA ASN A 332 56.41 -54.65 -4.48
C ASN A 332 56.99 -56.04 -4.12
N LEU A 333 56.11 -57.05 -3.95
CA LEU A 333 56.55 -58.42 -3.70
C LEU A 333 57.27 -59.03 -4.91
N GLU A 334 56.78 -58.78 -6.12
CA GLU A 334 57.41 -59.19 -7.37
C GLU A 334 58.80 -58.54 -7.55
N GLU A 335 58.93 -57.23 -7.32
CA GLU A 335 60.20 -56.51 -7.37
C GLU A 335 61.20 -57.05 -6.33
N ARG A 336 60.75 -57.30 -5.10
CA ARG A 336 61.60 -57.88 -4.05
C ARG A 336 62.04 -59.31 -4.40
N SER A 337 61.16 -60.09 -5.02
CA SER A 337 61.49 -61.44 -5.50
C SER A 337 62.51 -61.38 -6.64
N HIS A 338 62.33 -60.47 -7.59
CA HIS A 338 63.26 -60.28 -8.70
C HIS A 338 64.64 -59.79 -8.22
N GLN A 339 64.67 -58.80 -7.31
CA GLN A 339 65.91 -58.33 -6.68
C GLN A 339 66.63 -59.45 -5.92
N TYR A 340 65.88 -60.32 -5.22
CA TYR A 340 66.45 -61.49 -4.57
C TYR A 340 67.10 -62.45 -5.58
N GLN A 341 66.45 -62.72 -6.72
CA GLN A 341 67.02 -63.59 -7.76
C GLN A 341 68.30 -63.00 -8.36
N ILE A 342 68.32 -61.70 -8.69
CA ILE A 342 69.53 -61.03 -9.19
C ILE A 342 70.67 -61.15 -8.17
N ARG A 343 70.39 -60.86 -6.89
CA ARG A 343 71.40 -60.95 -5.81
C ARG A 343 71.88 -62.39 -5.59
N LEU A 344 71.01 -63.38 -5.79
CA LEU A 344 71.37 -64.79 -5.69
C LEU A 344 72.29 -65.21 -6.85
N GLU A 345 72.00 -64.79 -8.08
CA GLU A 345 72.87 -65.01 -9.24
C GLU A 345 74.25 -64.35 -9.06
N GLU A 346 74.27 -63.08 -8.64
CA GLU A 346 75.53 -62.37 -8.31
C GLU A 346 76.33 -63.11 -7.24
N HIS A 347 75.67 -63.59 -6.18
CA HIS A 347 76.32 -64.36 -5.12
C HIS A 347 76.89 -65.68 -5.64
N LEU A 348 76.16 -66.41 -6.50
CA LEU A 348 76.65 -67.66 -7.09
C LEU A 348 77.87 -67.44 -7.98
N ILE A 349 77.84 -66.40 -8.83
CA ILE A 349 78.99 -66.02 -9.67
C ILE A 349 80.20 -65.67 -8.80
N LYS A 350 80.00 -64.84 -7.76
CA LYS A 350 81.08 -64.46 -6.84
C LYS A 350 81.62 -65.65 -6.03
N ALA A 351 80.76 -66.60 -5.66
CA ALA A 351 81.18 -67.83 -4.98
C ALA A 351 82.00 -68.74 -5.90
N GLU A 352 81.68 -68.83 -7.19
CA GLU A 352 82.49 -69.54 -8.18
C GLU A 352 83.84 -68.86 -8.43
N GLU A 353 83.86 -67.53 -8.56
CA GLU A 353 85.10 -66.74 -8.66
C GLU A 353 86.01 -66.96 -7.44
N LEU A 354 85.43 -66.96 -6.23
CA LEU A 354 86.16 -67.23 -4.99
C LEU A 354 86.75 -68.65 -4.99
N LYS A 355 85.97 -69.67 -5.33
CA LYS A 355 86.47 -71.06 -5.44
C LYS A 355 87.61 -71.18 -6.46
N ALA A 356 87.50 -70.48 -7.59
CA ALA A 356 88.56 -70.48 -8.61
C ALA A 356 89.83 -69.76 -8.11
N ALA A 357 89.68 -68.67 -7.36
CA ALA A 357 90.79 -67.95 -6.73
C ALA A 357 91.46 -68.78 -5.63
N GLU A 358 90.69 -69.46 -4.77
CA GLU A 358 91.19 -70.37 -3.74
C GLU A 358 91.98 -71.52 -4.35
N LYS A 359 91.48 -72.12 -5.44
CA LYS A 359 92.19 -73.19 -6.16
C LYS A 359 93.51 -72.69 -6.76
N LYS A 360 93.51 -71.51 -7.39
CA LYS A 360 94.75 -70.87 -7.88
C LYS A 360 95.71 -70.57 -6.74
N SER A 361 95.22 -70.12 -5.59
CA SER A 361 96.06 -69.86 -4.41
C SER A 361 96.72 -71.15 -3.93
N GLN A 362 95.97 -72.25 -3.81
CA GLN A 362 96.53 -73.57 -3.46
C GLN A 362 97.57 -74.05 -4.47
N GLU A 363 97.30 -73.98 -5.77
CA GLU A 363 98.27 -74.34 -6.81
C GLU A 363 99.55 -73.48 -6.75
N THR A 364 99.43 -72.22 -6.33
CA THR A 364 100.57 -71.31 -6.16
C THR A 364 101.34 -71.61 -4.88
N GLU A 365 100.66 -71.96 -3.79
CA GLU A 365 101.24 -72.40 -2.52
C GLU A 365 102.03 -73.71 -2.71
N GLU A 366 101.49 -74.67 -3.46
CA GLU A 366 102.16 -75.92 -3.81
C GLU A 366 103.44 -75.66 -4.62
N LYS A 367 103.39 -74.78 -5.63
CA LYS A 367 104.57 -74.36 -6.40
C LYS A 367 105.61 -73.62 -5.53
N LEU A 368 105.16 -72.83 -4.56
CA LEU A 368 106.03 -72.14 -3.61
C LEU A 368 106.76 -73.14 -2.70
N GLU A 369 106.06 -74.14 -2.17
CA GLU A 369 106.67 -75.20 -1.36
C GLU A 369 107.63 -76.07 -2.18
N GLU A 370 107.30 -76.36 -3.44
CA GLU A 370 108.19 -77.08 -4.35
C GLU A 370 109.47 -76.26 -4.62
N ALA A 371 109.35 -74.95 -4.85
CA ALA A 371 110.49 -74.03 -5.01
C ALA A 371 111.34 -73.91 -3.73
N LYS A 372 110.71 -73.85 -2.53
CA LYS A 372 111.43 -73.88 -1.24
C LYS A 372 112.17 -75.22 -1.05
N GLY A 373 111.56 -76.32 -1.48
CA GLY A 373 112.20 -77.64 -1.49
C GLY A 373 113.45 -77.67 -2.38
N GLN A 374 113.35 -77.12 -3.59
CA GLN A 374 114.48 -76.98 -4.51
C GLN A 374 115.59 -76.07 -3.94
N GLN A 375 115.22 -74.95 -3.31
CA GLN A 375 116.18 -74.07 -2.65
C GLN A 375 116.97 -74.81 -1.56
N LYS A 376 116.29 -75.55 -0.69
CA LYS A 376 116.95 -76.36 0.36
C LYS A 376 117.87 -77.45 -0.21
N LEU A 377 117.50 -78.03 -1.36
CA LEU A 377 118.29 -79.04 -2.04
C LEU A 377 119.57 -78.44 -2.65
N ILE A 378 119.48 -77.23 -3.20
CA ILE A 378 120.64 -76.47 -3.71
C ILE A 378 121.55 -76.00 -2.57
N GLU A 379 120.99 -75.53 -1.45
CA GLU A 379 121.77 -75.16 -0.25
C GLU A 379 122.51 -76.37 0.34
N ALA A 380 121.88 -77.56 0.36
CA ALA A 380 122.52 -78.80 0.78
C ALA A 380 123.64 -79.25 -0.20
N ALA A 381 123.45 -79.07 -1.51
CA ALA A 381 124.47 -79.38 -2.52
C ALA A 381 125.69 -78.44 -2.42
N ARG A 382 125.46 -77.15 -2.09
CA ARG A 382 126.54 -76.17 -1.84
C ARG A 382 127.37 -76.55 -0.61
N LEU A 383 126.71 -76.89 0.49
CA LEU A 383 127.39 -77.31 1.74
C LEU A 383 128.13 -78.64 1.60
N ALA A 384 127.66 -79.57 0.75
CA ALA A 384 128.37 -80.81 0.45
C ALA A 384 129.61 -80.59 -0.44
N GLY A 385 129.57 -79.63 -1.37
CA GLY A 385 130.72 -79.26 -2.22
C GLY A 385 131.85 -78.59 -1.43
N GLU A 386 131.52 -77.68 -0.51
CA GLU A 386 132.49 -76.98 0.33
C GLU A 386 133.23 -77.93 1.31
N ILE A 387 132.57 -78.99 1.81
CA ILE A 387 133.18 -80.00 2.68
C ILE A 387 134.11 -80.96 1.92
N HIS A 388 133.85 -81.21 0.64
CA HIS A 388 134.66 -82.12 -0.18
C HIS A 388 135.96 -81.46 -0.70
N GLN A 389 135.95 -80.14 -0.90
CA GLN A 389 137.07 -79.36 -1.41
C GLN A 389 138.13 -79.09 -0.31
N ILE A 390 137.68 -78.79 0.92
CA ILE A 390 138.56 -78.54 2.08
C ILE A 390 139.29 -79.82 2.55
N ASN A 391 138.71 -81.01 2.35
CA ASN A 391 139.36 -82.28 2.70
C ASN A 391 140.30 -82.85 1.60
N SER A 392 140.26 -82.32 0.38
CA SER A 392 141.13 -82.74 -0.74
C SER A 392 142.42 -81.90 -0.85
N GLU A 393 142.43 -80.67 -0.34
CA GLU A 393 143.54 -79.72 -0.50
C GLU A 393 144.65 -79.86 0.56
N LEU A 394 144.43 -80.63 1.63
CA LEU A 394 145.38 -80.81 2.74
C LEU A 394 146.43 -81.93 2.58
N SER A 395 146.41 -82.69 1.47
CA SER A 395 147.31 -83.85 1.28
C SER A 395 148.19 -83.79 0.01
N GLY A 396 148.12 -82.73 -0.81
CA GLY A 396 148.67 -82.73 -2.17
C GLY A 396 149.70 -81.66 -2.54
N ILE A 397 149.86 -80.59 -1.76
CA ILE A 397 150.60 -79.39 -2.23
C ILE A 397 151.69 -78.98 -1.24
N ASN A 398 152.59 -79.92 -0.96
CA ASN A 398 153.83 -79.62 -0.21
C ASN A 398 155.10 -80.28 -0.78
N GLU A 399 155.09 -80.80 -2.02
CA GLU A 399 156.28 -81.52 -2.50
C GLU A 399 156.63 -81.44 -3.98
N ARG A 400 156.02 -80.55 -4.78
CA ARG A 400 156.44 -80.38 -6.18
C ARG A 400 156.51 -78.94 -6.67
N LEU A 401 157.67 -78.35 -6.35
CA LEU A 401 158.49 -77.58 -7.29
C LEU A 401 157.99 -76.15 -7.58
N ALA A 402 158.62 -75.08 -7.12
CA ALA A 402 160.04 -74.74 -7.23
C ALA A 402 160.64 -75.06 -8.60
N LEU A 403 160.80 -74.00 -9.40
CA LEU A 403 161.82 -73.79 -10.46
C LEU A 403 161.46 -74.21 -11.90
N ALA A 404 160.95 -73.23 -12.66
CA ALA A 404 161.63 -72.66 -13.83
C ALA A 404 160.98 -71.29 -14.15
N ARG A 405 161.45 -70.18 -13.54
CA ARG A 405 162.52 -69.26 -14.01
C ARG A 405 162.18 -68.61 -15.36
N ALA A 406 161.87 -67.31 -15.38
CA ALA A 406 162.79 -66.15 -15.44
C ALA A 406 162.96 -65.71 -16.92
N GLU A 407 163.10 -64.44 -17.31
CA GLU A 407 163.61 -63.26 -16.63
C GLU A 407 163.42 -62.03 -17.57
N TYR A 408 163.14 -60.84 -17.00
CA TYR A 408 163.78 -59.52 -17.25
C TYR A 408 163.84 -58.92 -18.69
N ASP A 409 163.87 -57.60 -18.93
CA ASP A 409 164.08 -56.43 -18.08
C ASP A 409 163.48 -55.16 -18.75
N LYS A 410 163.49 -54.09 -17.97
CA LYS A 410 163.14 -52.67 -18.21
C LYS A 410 163.60 -52.07 -19.53
N ASP A 411 162.88 -51.03 -19.98
CA ASP A 411 163.56 -49.82 -20.45
C ASP A 411 162.71 -48.54 -20.28
N GLU A 412 163.40 -47.48 -19.89
CA GLU A 412 162.90 -46.15 -19.58
C GLU A 412 162.48 -45.39 -20.84
N ARG A 413 161.18 -45.11 -21.03
CA ARG A 413 160.71 -44.06 -21.96
C ARG A 413 159.24 -43.62 -21.81
N ALA A 414 158.60 -43.87 -20.66
CA ALA A 414 157.16 -43.62 -20.49
C ALA A 414 156.78 -42.32 -19.74
N HIS A 415 157.74 -41.48 -19.34
CA HIS A 415 157.45 -40.14 -18.79
C HIS A 415 157.24 -39.04 -19.86
N SER A 416 157.37 -39.37 -21.15
CA SER A 416 157.01 -38.48 -22.26
C SER A 416 155.60 -38.74 -22.83
N LEU A 417 154.93 -39.83 -22.41
CA LEU A 417 153.56 -40.17 -22.80
C LEU A 417 152.48 -39.61 -21.85
N GLU A 418 152.87 -39.29 -20.61
CA GLU A 418 151.98 -38.77 -19.56
C GLU A 418 151.39 -37.40 -19.93
N TYR A 419 152.16 -36.54 -20.61
CA TYR A 419 151.69 -35.22 -21.06
C TYR A 419 150.77 -35.29 -22.29
N SER A 420 151.04 -36.20 -23.23
CA SER A 420 150.18 -36.44 -24.40
C SER A 420 148.84 -37.08 -24.05
N ILE A 421 148.81 -37.92 -23.01
CA ILE A 421 147.58 -38.53 -22.48
C ILE A 421 146.75 -37.49 -21.72
N LYS A 422 147.40 -36.58 -20.97
CA LYS A 422 146.72 -35.46 -20.29
C LYS A 422 145.98 -34.53 -21.26
N ILE A 423 146.60 -34.13 -22.38
CA ILE A 423 145.96 -33.27 -23.39
C ILE A 423 144.76 -33.97 -24.04
N ARG A 424 144.89 -35.26 -24.40
CA ARG A 424 143.80 -36.04 -24.99
C ARG A 424 142.66 -36.29 -24.00
N LEU A 425 142.96 -36.51 -22.72
CA LEU A 425 141.96 -36.63 -21.66
C LEU A 425 141.28 -35.29 -21.37
N GLU A 426 141.98 -34.16 -21.46
CA GLU A 426 141.39 -32.81 -21.31
C GLU A 426 140.48 -32.44 -22.51
N GLU A 427 140.82 -32.87 -23.73
CA GLU A 427 139.95 -32.74 -24.90
C GLU A 427 138.69 -33.62 -24.79
N VAL A 428 138.86 -34.87 -24.33
CA VAL A 428 137.74 -35.79 -24.08
C VAL A 428 136.86 -35.31 -22.92
N LEU A 429 137.45 -34.78 -21.85
CA LEU A 429 136.72 -34.16 -20.73
C LEU A 429 135.94 -32.93 -21.19
N LYS A 430 136.53 -32.05 -22.01
CA LYS A 430 135.79 -30.90 -22.58
C LYS A 430 134.66 -31.35 -23.49
N ALA A 431 134.87 -32.38 -24.32
CA ALA A 431 133.81 -32.95 -25.16
C ALA A 431 132.69 -33.56 -24.32
N LEU A 432 133.02 -34.33 -23.27
CA LEU A 432 132.07 -34.88 -22.31
C LEU A 432 131.34 -33.79 -21.52
N ASP A 433 132.03 -32.72 -21.10
CA ASP A 433 131.40 -31.57 -20.42
C ASP A 433 130.42 -30.85 -21.36
N THR A 434 130.76 -30.69 -22.64
CA THR A 434 129.81 -30.13 -23.61
C THR A 434 128.62 -31.05 -23.86
N GLN A 435 128.82 -32.38 -23.90
CA GLN A 435 127.71 -33.33 -24.00
C GLN A 435 126.85 -33.37 -22.74
N LEU A 436 127.45 -33.29 -21.55
CA LEU A 436 126.76 -33.24 -20.27
C LEU A 436 125.94 -31.95 -20.16
N ASN A 437 126.52 -30.81 -20.53
CA ASN A 437 125.82 -29.53 -20.56
C ASN A 437 124.67 -29.52 -21.59
N ASN A 438 124.84 -30.14 -22.75
CA ASN A 438 123.77 -30.28 -23.74
C ASN A 438 122.66 -31.22 -23.26
N LEU A 439 122.99 -32.32 -22.59
CA LEU A 439 122.01 -33.24 -21.99
C LEU A 439 121.28 -32.59 -20.82
N GLN A 440 121.96 -31.83 -19.97
CA GLN A 440 121.35 -31.06 -18.88
C GLN A 440 120.48 -29.91 -19.40
N ALA A 441 120.88 -29.25 -20.49
CA ALA A 441 120.05 -28.26 -21.17
C ALA A 441 118.78 -28.91 -21.76
N GLY A 442 118.92 -30.08 -22.41
CA GLY A 442 117.79 -30.86 -22.92
C GLY A 442 116.86 -31.36 -21.80
N GLN A 443 117.41 -31.79 -20.66
CA GLN A 443 116.62 -32.19 -19.48
C GLN A 443 115.82 -31.01 -18.92
N ARG A 444 116.46 -29.84 -18.76
CA ARG A 444 115.78 -28.62 -18.30
C ARG A 444 114.69 -28.15 -19.27
N GLU A 445 114.90 -28.31 -20.58
CA GLU A 445 113.89 -27.99 -21.58
C GLU A 445 112.69 -28.94 -21.50
N GLN A 446 112.92 -30.24 -21.30
CA GLN A 446 111.85 -31.22 -21.12
C GLN A 446 111.11 -31.06 -19.79
N GLU A 447 111.79 -30.76 -18.69
CA GLU A 447 111.17 -30.42 -17.39
C GLU A 447 110.31 -29.16 -17.51
N ALA A 448 110.81 -28.11 -18.15
CA ALA A 448 110.02 -26.90 -18.42
C ALA A 448 108.82 -27.16 -19.35
N ARG A 449 108.91 -28.15 -20.25
CA ARG A 449 107.79 -28.60 -21.09
C ARG A 449 106.74 -29.37 -20.29
N LEU A 450 107.19 -30.26 -19.43
CA LEU A 450 106.34 -31.04 -18.53
C LEU A 450 105.57 -30.13 -17.56
N ASP A 451 106.23 -29.12 -16.99
CA ASP A 451 105.60 -28.14 -16.10
C ASP A 451 104.51 -27.34 -16.84
N ARG A 452 104.77 -26.92 -18.09
CA ARG A 452 103.76 -26.23 -18.92
C ARG A 452 102.56 -27.13 -19.21
N GLU A 453 102.79 -28.40 -19.59
CA GLU A 453 101.71 -29.34 -19.86
C GLU A 453 100.90 -29.69 -18.60
N GLN A 454 101.55 -29.82 -17.43
CA GLN A 454 100.85 -30.00 -16.16
C GLN A 454 100.01 -28.79 -15.79
N GLU A 455 100.49 -27.59 -16.07
CA GLU A 455 99.77 -26.35 -15.81
C GLU A 455 98.58 -26.16 -16.77
N GLU A 456 98.70 -26.59 -18.03
CA GLU A 456 97.56 -26.69 -18.96
C GLU A 456 96.56 -27.78 -18.52
N LEU A 457 97.03 -28.94 -18.07
CA LEU A 457 96.16 -30.00 -17.57
C LEU A 457 95.33 -29.52 -16.37
N ARG A 458 95.96 -28.83 -15.41
CA ARG A 458 95.28 -28.21 -14.26
C ARG A 458 94.24 -27.17 -14.69
N LYS A 459 94.54 -26.36 -15.71
CA LYS A 459 93.58 -25.40 -16.29
C LYS A 459 92.39 -26.12 -16.94
N LEU A 460 92.63 -27.20 -17.67
CA LEU A 460 91.58 -28.00 -18.29
C LEU A 460 90.73 -28.75 -17.26
N GLU A 461 91.33 -29.28 -16.19
CA GLU A 461 90.60 -29.94 -15.08
C GLU A 461 89.74 -28.95 -14.30
N THR A 462 90.24 -27.75 -14.04
CA THR A 462 89.45 -26.69 -13.40
C THR A 462 88.31 -26.21 -14.30
N GLN A 463 88.53 -26.09 -15.60
CA GLN A 463 87.45 -25.83 -16.57
C GLN A 463 86.42 -26.96 -16.61
N ARG A 464 86.87 -28.22 -16.62
CA ARG A 464 85.97 -29.39 -16.61
C ARG A 464 85.11 -29.44 -15.35
N SER A 465 85.73 -29.22 -14.19
CA SER A 465 85.03 -29.15 -12.90
C SER A 465 84.02 -28.00 -12.87
N GLY A 466 84.38 -26.83 -13.41
CA GLY A 466 83.46 -25.72 -13.60
C GLY A 466 82.25 -26.07 -14.47
N LEU A 467 82.49 -26.71 -15.61
CA LEU A 467 81.45 -27.15 -16.54
C LEU A 467 80.57 -28.27 -15.97
N GLU A 468 81.14 -29.22 -15.20
CA GLU A 468 80.37 -30.25 -14.48
C GLU A 468 79.50 -29.63 -13.38
N GLY A 469 80.03 -28.63 -12.66
CA GLY A 469 79.25 -27.84 -11.72
C GLY A 469 78.10 -27.06 -12.38
N ASP A 470 78.34 -26.44 -13.54
CA ASP A 470 77.32 -25.76 -14.32
C ASP A 470 76.25 -26.71 -14.86
N LYS A 471 76.67 -27.87 -15.36
CA LYS A 471 75.75 -28.93 -15.79
C LYS A 471 74.86 -29.39 -14.65
N GLY A 472 75.43 -29.67 -13.47
CA GLY A 472 74.65 -30.05 -12.29
C GLY A 472 73.66 -28.95 -11.85
N ARG A 473 74.07 -27.68 -11.88
CA ARG A 473 73.18 -26.53 -11.61
C ARG A 473 72.01 -26.44 -12.60
N LEU A 474 72.29 -26.66 -13.88
CA LEU A 474 71.26 -26.63 -14.93
C LEU A 474 70.31 -27.82 -14.85
N GLU A 475 70.81 -29.02 -14.54
CA GLU A 475 70.00 -30.22 -14.32
C GLU A 475 69.05 -30.04 -13.13
N GLU A 476 69.54 -29.54 -12.00
CA GLU A 476 68.70 -29.27 -10.83
C GLU A 476 67.65 -28.19 -11.11
N ARG A 477 68.01 -27.12 -11.83
CA ARG A 477 67.06 -26.08 -12.23
C ARG A 477 65.98 -26.62 -13.17
N THR A 478 66.34 -27.53 -14.06
CA THR A 478 65.39 -28.21 -14.96
C THR A 478 64.44 -29.11 -14.17
N ARG A 479 64.94 -29.82 -13.16
CA ARG A 479 64.12 -30.64 -12.27
C ARG A 479 63.12 -29.79 -11.47
N ILE A 480 63.58 -28.70 -10.86
CA ILE A 480 62.71 -27.77 -10.11
C ILE A 480 61.61 -27.21 -11.01
N LEU A 481 61.94 -26.82 -12.25
CA LEU A 481 60.96 -26.32 -13.21
C LEU A 481 59.92 -27.39 -13.58
N ARG A 482 60.31 -28.67 -13.72
CA ARG A 482 59.36 -29.77 -13.95
C ARG A 482 58.44 -29.99 -12.76
N GLU A 483 58.95 -29.98 -11.53
CA GLU A 483 58.12 -30.10 -10.32
C GLU A 483 57.11 -28.94 -10.21
N GLN A 484 57.54 -27.71 -10.52
CA GLN A 484 56.64 -26.55 -10.57
C GLN A 484 55.59 -26.68 -11.66
N GLU A 485 55.96 -27.17 -12.85
CA GLU A 485 55.04 -27.41 -13.96
C GLU A 485 53.97 -28.44 -13.59
N GLU A 486 54.34 -29.58 -12.98
CA GLU A 486 53.39 -30.58 -12.49
C GLU A 486 52.42 -30.00 -11.44
N GLN A 487 52.91 -29.13 -10.54
CA GLN A 487 52.06 -28.45 -9.59
C GLN A 487 51.06 -27.51 -10.28
N VAL A 488 51.49 -26.79 -11.32
CA VAL A 488 50.61 -25.91 -12.10
C VAL A 488 49.58 -26.74 -12.88
N GLN A 489 49.96 -27.85 -13.50
CA GLN A 489 49.03 -28.78 -14.16
C GLN A 489 47.96 -29.30 -13.19
N LYS A 490 48.36 -29.70 -11.97
CA LYS A 490 47.41 -30.11 -10.92
C LYS A 490 46.48 -29.00 -10.49
N ARG A 491 46.98 -27.77 -10.30
CA ARG A 491 46.16 -26.61 -9.90
C ARG A 491 45.16 -26.18 -10.97
N LEU A 492 45.56 -26.27 -12.25
CA LEU A 492 44.70 -25.90 -13.37
C LEU A 492 43.80 -27.06 -13.84
N GLY A 493 44.06 -28.30 -13.38
CA GLY A 493 43.35 -29.50 -13.83
C GLY A 493 43.54 -29.78 -15.32
N ARG A 494 44.66 -29.34 -15.91
CA ARG A 494 44.96 -29.46 -17.34
C ARG A 494 46.33 -30.09 -17.53
N GLN A 495 46.45 -30.92 -18.56
CA GLN A 495 47.71 -31.55 -18.96
C GLN A 495 48.12 -31.01 -20.33
N TRP A 496 49.42 -30.84 -20.51
CA TRP A 496 50.06 -30.51 -21.78
C TRP A 496 51.33 -31.35 -21.92
N VAL A 497 51.71 -31.66 -23.15
CA VAL A 497 52.73 -32.67 -23.45
C VAL A 497 53.97 -31.99 -24.04
N ARG A 498 55.16 -32.45 -23.64
CA ARG A 498 56.43 -32.01 -24.23
C ARG A 498 56.78 -32.86 -25.45
N ASN A 499 57.38 -32.24 -26.45
CA ASN A 499 57.90 -32.97 -27.62
C ASN A 499 59.12 -33.84 -27.24
N LEU A 500 59.66 -34.61 -28.21
CA LEU A 500 60.84 -35.48 -28.03
C LEU A 500 62.10 -34.72 -27.55
N LEU A 501 62.17 -33.41 -27.77
CA LEU A 501 63.27 -32.53 -27.33
C LEU A 501 63.01 -31.90 -25.94
N GLY A 502 61.85 -32.18 -25.33
CA GLY A 502 61.47 -31.65 -24.03
C GLY A 502 60.90 -30.23 -24.08
N GLU A 503 60.52 -29.73 -25.26
CA GLU A 503 59.93 -28.39 -25.45
C GLU A 503 58.40 -28.46 -25.48
N LEU A 504 57.75 -27.37 -25.07
CA LEU A 504 56.30 -27.21 -25.14
C LEU A 504 55.89 -26.71 -26.52
N ASP A 505 54.79 -27.22 -27.07
CA ASP A 505 54.22 -26.70 -28.32
C ASP A 505 53.69 -25.28 -28.09
N PRO A 506 54.25 -24.25 -28.75
CA PRO A 506 53.78 -22.87 -28.61
C PRO A 506 52.30 -22.70 -28.93
N ARG A 507 51.78 -23.46 -29.90
CA ARG A 507 50.37 -23.37 -30.31
C ARG A 507 49.43 -23.94 -29.25
N GLU A 508 49.82 -25.03 -28.60
CA GLU A 508 49.05 -25.63 -27.51
C GLU A 508 49.01 -24.69 -26.30
N MET A 509 50.13 -24.03 -25.99
CA MET A 509 50.21 -23.04 -24.92
C MET A 509 49.38 -21.78 -25.20
N GLU A 510 49.37 -21.26 -26.44
CA GLU A 510 48.49 -20.15 -26.85
C GLU A 510 47.00 -20.52 -26.74
N GLN A 511 46.64 -21.76 -27.10
CA GLN A 511 45.27 -22.25 -26.92
C GLN A 511 44.87 -22.34 -25.45
N ILE A 512 45.78 -22.81 -24.59
CA ILE A 512 45.53 -22.88 -23.14
C ILE A 512 45.38 -21.47 -22.57
N ASP A 513 46.27 -20.53 -22.90
CA ASP A 513 46.21 -19.14 -22.44
C ASP A 513 44.91 -18.44 -22.89
N SER A 514 44.56 -18.53 -24.17
CA SER A 514 43.32 -17.94 -24.71
C SER A 514 42.06 -18.51 -24.03
N SER A 515 42.03 -19.81 -23.77
CA SER A 515 40.91 -20.44 -23.07
C SER A 515 40.83 -20.01 -21.59
N LEU A 516 41.98 -19.84 -20.92
CA LEU A 516 42.03 -19.36 -19.54
C LEU A 516 41.58 -17.90 -19.45
N GLN A 517 42.00 -17.06 -20.41
CA GLN A 517 41.54 -15.68 -20.53
C GLN A 517 40.03 -15.60 -20.76
N GLN A 518 39.47 -16.45 -21.63
CA GLN A 518 38.01 -16.54 -21.83
C GLN A 518 37.28 -16.96 -20.56
N SER A 519 37.73 -18.01 -19.87
CA SER A 519 37.13 -18.44 -18.60
C SER A 519 37.21 -17.34 -17.53
N CYS A 520 38.33 -16.61 -17.47
CA CYS A 520 38.50 -15.51 -16.51
C CYS A 520 37.53 -14.35 -16.83
N GLN A 521 37.38 -13.97 -18.10
CA GLN A 521 36.41 -12.95 -18.52
C GLN A 521 34.96 -13.37 -18.24
N GLN A 522 34.61 -14.64 -18.48
CA GLN A 522 33.28 -15.17 -18.16
C GLN A 522 32.99 -15.12 -16.66
N LEU A 523 33.94 -15.54 -15.83
CA LEU A 523 33.81 -15.51 -14.37
C LEU A 523 33.68 -14.08 -13.84
N LEU A 524 34.43 -13.12 -14.39
CA LEU A 524 34.31 -11.70 -14.03
C LEU A 524 32.94 -11.14 -14.43
N ALA A 525 32.42 -11.48 -15.60
CA ALA A 525 31.09 -11.07 -16.04
C ALA A 525 29.98 -11.67 -15.15
N GLU A 526 30.10 -12.95 -14.77
CA GLU A 526 29.18 -13.58 -13.82
C GLU A 526 29.27 -12.97 -12.41
N GLN A 527 30.46 -12.62 -11.96
CA GLN A 527 30.67 -11.95 -10.68
C GLN A 527 29.96 -10.59 -10.66
N GLU A 528 30.12 -9.79 -11.72
CA GLU A 528 29.47 -8.47 -11.80
C GLU A 528 27.96 -8.61 -11.91
N LYS A 529 27.45 -9.59 -12.67
CA LYS A 529 26.03 -9.91 -12.73
C LYS A 529 25.47 -10.27 -11.34
N ARG A 530 26.14 -11.18 -10.61
CA ARG A 530 25.73 -11.57 -9.26
C ARG A 530 25.81 -10.41 -8.26
N ARG A 531 26.78 -9.50 -8.44
CA ARG A 531 26.92 -8.29 -7.62
C ARG A 531 25.74 -7.34 -7.83
N LEU A 532 25.33 -7.13 -9.09
CA LEU A 532 24.16 -6.32 -9.43
C LEU A 532 22.86 -6.96 -8.89
N GLU A 533 22.67 -8.27 -9.09
CA GLU A 533 21.53 -9.00 -8.53
C GLU A 533 21.44 -8.89 -7.01
N LYS A 534 22.59 -8.98 -6.31
CA LYS A 534 22.64 -8.78 -4.86
C LYS A 534 22.24 -7.35 -4.46
N ALA A 535 22.69 -6.33 -5.20
CA ALA A 535 22.33 -4.94 -4.92
C ALA A 535 20.83 -4.70 -5.10
N ASP A 536 20.23 -5.26 -6.15
CA ASP A 536 18.79 -5.17 -6.41
C ASP A 536 17.98 -5.89 -5.33
N LEU A 537 18.38 -7.10 -4.93
CA LEU A 537 17.74 -7.84 -3.83
C LEU A 537 17.82 -7.09 -2.50
N THR A 538 18.95 -6.43 -2.23
CA THR A 538 19.12 -5.63 -1.00
C THR A 538 18.18 -4.42 -1.01
N ARG A 539 18.01 -3.78 -2.17
CA ARG A 539 17.07 -2.67 -2.34
C ARG A 539 15.62 -3.12 -2.17
N GLN A 540 15.25 -4.27 -2.72
CA GLN A 540 13.93 -4.88 -2.52
C GLN A 540 13.66 -5.21 -1.05
N GLN A 541 14.65 -5.74 -0.33
CA GLN A 541 14.54 -5.98 1.11
C GLN A 541 14.28 -4.68 1.89
N GLN A 542 15.00 -3.60 1.59
CA GLN A 542 14.80 -2.31 2.26
C GLN A 542 13.39 -1.75 2.00
N ASP A 543 12.90 -1.87 0.77
CA ASP A 543 11.56 -1.41 0.40
C ASP A 543 10.47 -2.23 1.11
N MET A 544 10.65 -3.56 1.18
CA MET A 544 9.76 -4.44 1.95
C MET A 544 9.78 -4.14 3.45
N ASP A 545 10.94 -3.86 4.05
CA ASP A 545 11.04 -3.48 5.46
C ASP A 545 10.33 -2.15 5.74
N GLN A 546 10.36 -1.22 4.79
CA GLN A 546 9.66 0.06 4.91
C GLN A 546 8.14 -0.12 4.82
N GLN A 547 7.67 -0.87 3.82
CA GLN A 547 6.26 -1.25 3.70
C GLN A 547 5.75 -2.00 4.94
N TRP A 548 6.57 -2.90 5.50
CA TRP A 548 6.22 -3.63 6.73
C TRP A 548 6.02 -2.71 7.93
N LYS A 549 6.89 -1.69 8.09
CA LYS A 549 6.73 -0.68 9.15
C LYS A 549 5.47 0.15 8.95
N GLU A 550 5.17 0.56 7.71
CA GLU A 550 3.94 1.31 7.39
C GLU A 550 2.68 0.49 7.73
N ILE A 551 2.67 -0.80 7.38
CA ILE A 551 1.58 -1.72 7.73
C ILE A 551 1.43 -1.86 9.25
N GLN A 552 2.53 -1.98 10.01
CA GLN A 552 2.46 -2.05 11.47
C GLN A 552 1.90 -0.79 12.11
N VAL A 553 2.27 0.39 11.60
CA VAL A 553 1.73 1.67 12.07
C VAL A 553 0.23 1.75 11.79
N ALA A 554 -0.19 1.42 10.57
CA ALA A 554 -1.60 1.39 10.19
C ALA A 554 -2.40 0.38 11.01
N GLN A 555 -1.83 -0.80 11.31
CA GLN A 555 -2.48 -1.80 12.15
C GLN A 555 -2.65 -1.32 13.60
N ALA A 556 -1.65 -0.64 14.17
CA ALA A 556 -1.73 -0.07 15.50
C ALA A 556 -2.79 1.05 15.58
N GLU A 557 -2.89 1.88 14.54
CA GLU A 557 -3.89 2.95 14.44
C GLU A 557 -5.31 2.38 14.30
N ASN A 558 -5.51 1.41 13.40
CA ASN A 558 -6.78 0.69 13.27
C ASN A 558 -7.19 -0.01 14.57
N HIS A 559 -6.24 -0.57 15.32
CA HIS A 559 -6.54 -1.21 16.60
C HIS A 559 -6.94 -0.19 17.68
N ARG A 560 -6.41 1.04 17.65
CA ARG A 560 -6.87 2.13 18.52
C ARG A 560 -8.29 2.56 18.15
N ILE A 561 -8.55 2.80 16.86
CA ILE A 561 -9.86 3.17 16.35
C ILE A 561 -10.92 2.12 16.72
N LEU A 562 -10.58 0.83 16.57
CA LEU A 562 -11.47 -0.26 16.95
C LEU A 562 -11.82 -0.23 18.44
N ARG A 563 -10.84 -0.01 19.33
CA ARG A 563 -11.09 0.10 20.77
C ARG A 563 -11.96 1.30 21.13
N ASP A 564 -11.79 2.42 20.44
CA ASP A 564 -12.64 3.60 20.63
C ASP A 564 -14.09 3.30 20.22
N TYR A 565 -14.30 2.66 19.06
CA TYR A 565 -15.64 2.22 18.64
C TYR A 565 -16.25 1.17 19.59
N GLU A 566 -15.45 0.24 20.12
CA GLU A 566 -15.92 -0.73 21.12
C GLU A 566 -16.36 -0.02 22.42
N ARG A 567 -15.62 1.01 22.86
CA ARG A 567 -16.00 1.83 24.00
C ARG A 567 -17.30 2.58 23.75
N GLU A 568 -17.41 3.29 22.62
CA GLU A 568 -18.62 4.03 22.24
C GLU A 568 -19.83 3.09 22.14
N ARG A 569 -19.67 1.92 21.53
CA ARG A 569 -20.71 0.90 21.46
C ARG A 569 -21.12 0.40 22.84
N SER A 570 -20.17 0.18 23.74
CA SER A 570 -20.46 -0.27 25.11
C SER A 570 -21.22 0.81 25.90
N GLU A 571 -20.83 2.07 25.76
CA GLU A 571 -21.53 3.20 26.36
C GLU A 571 -22.96 3.35 25.82
N TYR A 572 -23.13 3.26 24.50
CA TYR A 572 -24.43 3.26 23.85
C TYR A 572 -25.33 2.12 24.38
N GLN A 573 -24.81 0.88 24.42
CA GLN A 573 -25.58 -0.27 24.92
C GLN A 573 -25.95 -0.13 26.40
N ARG A 574 -25.09 0.50 27.21
CA ARG A 574 -25.40 0.80 28.61
C ARG A 574 -26.55 1.80 28.71
N GLN A 575 -26.49 2.89 27.94
CA GLN A 575 -27.55 3.90 27.90
C GLN A 575 -28.87 3.34 27.36
N GLU A 576 -28.82 2.52 26.31
CA GLU A 576 -30.00 1.85 25.76
C GLU A 576 -30.67 0.95 26.79
N LYS A 577 -29.90 0.15 27.54
CA LYS A 577 -30.42 -0.67 28.65
C LYS A 577 -31.00 0.16 29.78
N GLU A 578 -30.37 1.28 30.13
CA GLU A 578 -30.87 2.19 31.16
C GLU A 578 -32.23 2.78 30.75
N ILE A 579 -32.35 3.23 29.50
CA ILE A 579 -33.62 3.75 28.95
C ILE A 579 -34.67 2.64 28.88
N GLN A 580 -34.32 1.44 28.41
CA GLN A 580 -35.22 0.27 28.44
C GLN A 580 -35.77 0.01 29.84
N GLY A 581 -34.91 0.02 30.86
CA GLY A 581 -35.33 -0.15 32.26
C GLY A 581 -36.29 0.94 32.74
N ILE A 582 -36.10 2.19 32.30
CA ILE A 582 -37.03 3.29 32.57
C ILE A 582 -38.38 3.02 31.90
N LEU A 583 -38.39 2.63 30.63
CA LEU A 583 -39.63 2.36 29.88
C LEU A 583 -40.43 1.20 30.49
N GLU A 584 -39.75 0.11 30.84
CA GLU A 584 -40.37 -1.05 31.50
C GLU A 584 -40.99 -0.66 32.85
N ARG A 585 -40.31 0.18 33.65
CA ARG A 585 -40.82 0.66 34.93
C ARG A 585 -42.15 1.40 34.82
N TYR A 586 -42.36 2.14 33.73
CA TYR A 586 -43.60 2.88 33.47
C TYR A 586 -44.57 2.13 32.54
N GLY A 587 -44.28 0.88 32.18
CA GLY A 587 -45.14 0.04 31.34
C GLY A 587 -45.24 0.51 29.88
N PHE A 588 -44.25 1.27 29.40
CA PHE A 588 -44.16 1.71 28.01
C PHE A 588 -43.45 0.66 27.15
N ASP A 589 -43.83 0.61 25.87
CA ASP A 589 -43.26 -0.35 24.91
C ASP A 589 -41.79 0.02 24.58
N PRO A 590 -40.81 -0.87 24.87
CA PRO A 590 -39.40 -0.62 24.60
C PRO A 590 -39.07 -0.45 23.11
N SER A 591 -39.93 -0.88 22.19
CA SER A 591 -39.72 -0.70 20.75
C SER A 591 -39.79 0.77 20.31
N ARG A 592 -40.30 1.67 21.16
CA ARG A 592 -40.49 3.10 20.87
C ARG A 592 -39.37 4.01 21.38
N ILE A 593 -38.21 3.45 21.76
CA ILE A 593 -37.07 4.23 22.31
C ILE A 593 -36.65 5.41 21.43
N PHE A 594 -36.73 5.26 20.10
CA PHE A 594 -36.32 6.29 19.15
C PHE A 594 -37.46 7.24 18.72
N ASP A 595 -38.70 7.00 19.19
CA ASP A 595 -39.86 7.86 18.93
C ASP A 595 -39.95 8.96 20.00
N ARG A 596 -39.11 9.99 19.85
CA ARG A 596 -38.99 11.08 20.83
C ARG A 596 -40.32 11.80 21.07
N GLU A 597 -41.09 12.05 20.02
CA GLU A 597 -42.35 12.80 20.10
C GLU A 597 -43.46 11.97 20.75
N GLY A 598 -43.59 10.71 20.33
CA GLY A 598 -44.55 9.78 20.94
C GLY A 598 -44.26 9.51 22.41
N MET A 599 -42.99 9.35 22.77
CA MET A 599 -42.58 9.14 24.16
C MET A 599 -42.81 10.37 25.03
N ALA A 600 -42.50 11.58 24.54
CA ALA A 600 -42.76 12.82 25.26
C ALA A 600 -44.26 12.97 25.59
N LEU A 601 -45.14 12.68 24.62
CA LEU A 601 -46.60 12.71 24.82
C LEU A 601 -47.08 11.70 25.87
N LEU A 602 -46.49 10.49 25.91
CA LEU A 602 -46.84 9.47 26.90
C LEU A 602 -46.40 9.88 28.30
N PHE A 603 -45.18 10.39 28.45
CA PHE A 603 -44.71 10.91 29.74
C PHE A 603 -45.52 12.12 30.19
N ASP A 604 -45.82 13.06 29.30
CA ASP A 604 -46.66 14.23 29.62
C ASP A 604 -48.07 13.82 30.06
N ARG A 605 -48.66 12.80 29.41
CA ARG A 605 -49.95 12.26 29.84
C ARG A 605 -49.85 11.68 31.26
N HIS A 606 -48.80 10.91 31.53
CA HIS A 606 -48.64 10.27 32.84
C HIS A 606 -48.39 11.31 33.95
N ILE A 607 -47.56 12.33 33.68
CA ILE A 607 -47.33 13.48 34.58
C ILE A 607 -48.66 14.21 34.85
N ASN A 608 -49.46 14.45 33.82
CA ASN A 608 -50.76 15.12 33.98
C ASN A 608 -51.76 14.28 34.78
N GLU A 609 -51.73 12.95 34.66
CA GLU A 609 -52.54 12.06 35.50
C GLU A 609 -52.13 12.10 36.97
N ILE A 610 -50.82 12.10 37.26
CA ILE A 610 -50.30 12.23 38.63
C ILE A 610 -50.69 13.59 39.21
N LYS A 611 -50.53 14.68 38.45
CA LYS A 611 -50.96 16.03 38.86
C LYS A 611 -52.46 16.09 39.19
N LYS A 612 -53.31 15.51 38.35
CA LYS A 612 -54.77 15.44 38.61
C LYS A 612 -55.08 14.68 39.90
N LYS A 613 -54.40 13.58 40.17
CA LYS A 613 -54.55 12.81 41.43
C LYS A 613 -54.09 13.62 42.65
N GLY A 614 -52.96 14.32 42.53
CA GLY A 614 -52.47 15.23 43.57
C GLY A 614 -53.45 16.37 43.86
N GLU A 615 -53.96 17.05 42.82
CA GLU A 615 -54.96 18.12 42.96
C GLU A 615 -56.25 17.61 43.62
N ALA A 616 -56.73 16.42 43.25
CA ALA A 616 -57.90 15.80 43.87
C ALA A 616 -57.68 15.47 45.36
N ALA A 617 -56.50 14.97 45.73
CA ALA A 617 -56.14 14.70 47.12
C ALA A 617 -56.08 16.00 47.95
N VAL A 618 -55.47 17.07 47.40
CA VAL A 618 -55.43 18.39 48.04
C VAL A 618 -56.83 18.99 48.23
N ARG A 619 -57.71 18.87 47.21
CA ARG A 619 -59.11 19.32 47.33
C ARG A 619 -59.84 18.57 48.45
N THR A 620 -59.75 17.24 48.45
CA THR A 620 -60.35 16.39 49.49
C THR A 620 -59.84 16.76 50.89
N ARG A 621 -58.53 17.01 51.04
CA ARG A 621 -57.93 17.46 52.29
C ARG A 621 -58.51 18.79 52.76
N ASN A 622 -58.61 19.78 51.86
CA ASN A 622 -59.11 21.10 52.19
C ASN A 622 -60.60 21.04 52.59
N GLU A 623 -61.42 20.31 51.83
CA GLU A 623 -62.85 20.08 52.15
C GLU A 623 -63.02 19.41 53.53
N LEU A 624 -62.23 18.38 53.83
CA LEU A 624 -62.24 17.72 55.14
C LEU A 624 -61.76 18.65 56.26
N SER A 625 -60.77 19.51 56.00
CA SER A 625 -60.27 20.47 56.98
C SER A 625 -61.30 21.56 57.30
N GLU A 626 -62.01 22.06 56.29
CA GLU A 626 -63.13 23.00 56.47
C GLU A 626 -64.29 22.34 57.22
N ALA A 627 -64.62 21.10 56.88
CA ALA A 627 -65.68 20.35 57.57
C ALA A 627 -65.32 20.08 59.05
N LEU A 628 -64.08 19.68 59.34
CA LEU A 628 -63.60 19.49 60.72
C LEU A 628 -63.64 20.78 61.55
N ALA A 629 -63.21 21.91 60.96
CA ALA A 629 -63.31 23.22 61.61
C ALA A 629 -64.77 23.60 61.89
N SER A 630 -65.65 23.34 60.92
CA SER A 630 -67.09 23.62 61.05
C SER A 630 -67.77 22.77 62.14
N ILE A 631 -67.37 21.49 62.30
CA ILE A 631 -67.86 20.62 63.41
C ILE A 631 -67.38 21.14 64.76
N ALA A 632 -66.13 21.58 64.88
CA ALA A 632 -65.59 22.12 66.13
C ALA A 632 -66.34 23.36 66.62
N HIS A 633 -66.84 24.19 65.70
CA HIS A 633 -67.63 25.38 66.00
C HIS A 633 -69.16 25.14 66.04
N GLY A 634 -69.64 23.91 65.77
CA GLY A 634 -71.08 23.59 65.82
C GLY A 634 -71.89 24.14 64.64
N HIS A 635 -71.22 24.31 63.49
CA HIS A 635 -71.75 24.89 62.25
C HIS A 635 -71.53 24.00 61.02
N LEU A 636 -71.65 22.68 61.15
CA LEU A 636 -71.44 21.79 59.99
C LEU A 636 -72.59 21.94 58.99
N HIS A 637 -73.83 21.89 59.49
CA HIS A 637 -75.06 22.00 58.72
C HIS A 637 -75.59 23.44 58.69
N SER A 638 -75.34 24.21 59.76
CA SER A 638 -75.69 25.63 59.86
C SER A 638 -74.62 26.55 59.23
N SER A 639 -75.00 27.74 58.74
CA SER A 639 -74.05 28.67 58.07
C SER A 639 -73.32 29.55 59.07
N SER A 640 -71.98 29.50 59.08
CA SER A 640 -71.14 30.40 59.89
C SER A 640 -71.31 31.88 59.52
N GLU A 641 -71.55 32.16 58.24
CA GLU A 641 -71.77 33.51 57.70
C GLU A 641 -73.07 34.11 58.29
N MET A 642 -74.14 33.30 58.37
CA MET A 642 -75.41 33.71 58.97
C MET A 642 -75.30 33.85 60.48
N ALA A 643 -74.57 32.94 61.14
CA ALA A 643 -74.33 33.01 62.58
C ALA A 643 -73.61 34.32 62.96
N ALA A 644 -72.61 34.74 62.17
CA ALA A 644 -71.92 36.01 62.35
C ALA A 644 -72.85 37.21 62.10
N ALA A 645 -73.64 37.20 61.03
CA ALA A 645 -74.58 38.27 60.72
C ALA A 645 -75.67 38.46 61.80
N LEU A 646 -76.16 37.36 62.38
CA LEU A 646 -77.11 37.42 63.51
C LEU A 646 -76.47 37.96 64.79
N ALA A 647 -75.20 37.60 65.04
CA ALA A 647 -74.44 38.12 66.18
C ALA A 647 -74.14 39.63 66.04
N GLU A 648 -73.83 40.13 64.83
CA GLU A 648 -73.64 41.57 64.57
C GLU A 648 -74.92 42.39 64.78
N LEU A 649 -76.09 41.78 64.59
CA LEU A 649 -77.40 42.39 64.83
C LEU A 649 -77.85 42.28 66.30
N ASP A 650 -77.00 41.77 67.21
CA ASP A 650 -77.30 41.48 68.61
C ASP A 650 -78.55 40.58 68.80
N ILE A 651 -78.80 39.66 67.85
CA ILE A 651 -79.92 38.71 67.93
C ILE A 651 -79.44 37.43 68.63
N PRO A 652 -80.04 37.03 69.77
CA PRO A 652 -79.73 35.75 70.40
C PRO A 652 -80.34 34.60 69.58
N PHE A 653 -79.53 33.60 69.23
CA PHE A 653 -79.96 32.42 68.48
C PHE A 653 -79.31 31.14 69.00
N ASP A 654 -80.01 30.02 68.83
CA ASP A 654 -79.41 28.68 68.86
C ASP A 654 -79.35 28.13 67.43
N THR A 655 -78.26 27.45 67.07
CA THR A 655 -78.29 26.62 65.86
C THR A 655 -79.08 25.35 66.14
N GLY A 656 -79.79 24.83 65.14
CA GLY A 656 -80.51 23.57 65.25
C GLY A 656 -79.59 22.41 65.64
N GLU A 657 -78.31 22.45 65.24
CA GLU A 657 -77.29 21.51 65.67
C GLU A 657 -76.98 21.60 67.18
N SER A 658 -76.76 22.81 67.69
CA SER A 658 -76.52 23.07 69.13
C SER A 658 -77.75 22.68 69.97
N TYR A 659 -78.93 23.07 69.51
CA TYR A 659 -80.19 22.76 70.17
C TYR A 659 -80.42 21.25 70.25
N LEU A 660 -80.29 20.53 69.13
CA LEU A 660 -80.44 19.07 69.07
C LEU A 660 -79.39 18.34 69.91
N LYS A 661 -78.15 18.83 69.96
CA LYS A 661 -77.06 18.27 70.77
C LYS A 661 -77.37 18.33 72.27
N ASN A 662 -78.05 19.37 72.73
CA ASN A 662 -78.42 19.57 74.14
C ASN A 662 -79.67 18.80 74.58
N GLN A 663 -80.39 18.15 73.65
CA GLN A 663 -81.53 17.26 73.95
C GLN A 663 -81.11 15.82 74.23
N THR A 664 -81.94 15.07 74.97
CA THR A 664 -81.74 13.62 75.16
C THR A 664 -81.92 12.85 73.84
N PRO A 665 -81.30 11.65 73.69
CA PRO A 665 -81.36 10.89 72.45
C PRO A 665 -82.79 10.58 71.96
N GLU A 666 -83.71 10.31 72.88
CA GLU A 666 -85.11 10.00 72.57
C GLU A 666 -85.85 11.23 72.02
N ILE A 667 -85.68 12.39 72.67
CA ILE A 667 -86.30 13.65 72.25
C ILE A 667 -85.74 14.09 70.89
N ARG A 668 -84.43 13.96 70.70
CA ARG A 668 -83.76 14.28 69.44
C ARG A 668 -84.26 13.44 68.27
N GLN A 669 -84.42 12.13 68.45
CA GLN A 669 -84.94 11.26 67.38
C GLN A 669 -86.37 11.62 67.00
N VAL A 670 -87.21 11.94 67.99
CA VAL A 670 -88.59 12.40 67.77
C VAL A 670 -88.61 13.73 67.01
N MET A 671 -87.79 14.70 67.42
CA MET A 671 -87.68 16.00 66.75
C MET A 671 -87.17 15.88 65.30
N LEU A 672 -86.16 15.05 65.04
CA LEU A 672 -85.63 14.83 63.68
C LEU A 672 -86.61 14.09 62.76
N ALA A 673 -87.39 13.14 63.31
CA ALA A 673 -88.44 12.45 62.56
C ALA A 673 -89.61 13.39 62.24
N ALA A 674 -89.98 14.24 63.19
CA ALA A 674 -91.04 15.23 63.05
C ALA A 674 -90.63 16.39 62.14
N ASN A 675 -89.36 16.82 62.15
CA ASN A 675 -88.87 17.92 61.34
C ASN A 675 -87.38 17.72 60.95
N PRO A 676 -87.09 17.10 59.80
CA PRO A 676 -85.71 16.85 59.36
C PRO A 676 -84.98 18.10 58.83
N VAL A 677 -85.65 19.25 58.73
CA VAL A 677 -85.03 20.55 58.38
C VAL A 677 -84.28 21.14 59.57
N LEU A 678 -84.62 20.72 60.79
CA LEU A 678 -84.13 21.29 62.04
C LEU A 678 -82.60 21.40 62.15
N PRO A 679 -81.77 20.41 61.73
CA PRO A 679 -80.31 20.54 61.73
C PRO A 679 -79.74 21.75 60.99
N TYR A 680 -80.46 22.26 59.99
CA TYR A 680 -80.02 23.38 59.17
C TYR A 680 -80.55 24.72 59.68
N ALA A 681 -81.47 24.71 60.67
CA ALA A 681 -82.21 25.88 61.07
C ALA A 681 -81.48 26.74 62.11
N PHE A 682 -81.76 28.04 62.10
CA PHE A 682 -81.47 28.93 63.23
C PHE A 682 -82.75 29.13 64.03
N ILE A 683 -82.65 28.92 65.33
CA ILE A 683 -83.78 28.97 66.27
C ILE A 683 -83.64 30.25 67.10
N MET A 684 -84.67 31.08 67.09
CA MET A 684 -84.66 32.38 67.79
C MET A 684 -86.09 32.78 68.22
N PRO A 685 -86.28 33.82 69.05
CA PRO A 685 -87.62 34.31 69.37
C PRO A 685 -88.33 34.86 68.13
N ARG A 686 -89.66 34.67 68.02
CA ARG A 686 -90.42 35.14 66.85
C ARG A 686 -90.28 36.65 66.59
N ALA A 687 -90.20 37.45 67.65
CA ALA A 687 -90.01 38.90 67.55
C ALA A 687 -88.68 39.31 66.88
N ASP A 688 -87.66 38.45 66.91
CA ASP A 688 -86.36 38.71 66.29
C ASP A 688 -86.31 38.24 64.83
N MET A 689 -87.18 37.32 64.41
CA MET A 689 -87.32 36.95 62.99
C MET A 689 -87.88 38.10 62.15
N ASP A 690 -88.83 38.87 62.71
CA ASP A 690 -89.38 40.04 62.03
C ASP A 690 -88.30 41.13 61.84
N LYS A 691 -87.39 41.29 62.80
CA LYS A 691 -86.23 42.19 62.68
C LYS A 691 -85.30 41.83 61.52
N ILE A 692 -85.12 40.54 61.22
CA ILE A 692 -84.30 40.09 60.08
C ILE A 692 -84.98 40.45 58.75
N ALA A 693 -86.30 40.33 58.67
CA ALA A 693 -87.08 40.71 57.50
C ALA A 693 -87.07 42.23 57.27
N GLU A 694 -87.07 43.03 58.34
CA GLU A 694 -86.99 44.49 58.29
C GLU A 694 -85.57 45.01 58.03
N ALA A 695 -84.54 44.36 58.57
CA ALA A 695 -83.14 44.77 58.42
C ALA A 695 -82.56 44.53 57.01
N GLY A 696 -83.18 43.65 56.22
CA GLY A 696 -82.81 43.42 54.82
C GLY A 696 -81.36 42.97 54.64
N LEU A 697 -81.03 41.75 55.11
CA LEU A 697 -79.68 41.18 54.98
C LEU A 697 -79.19 41.19 53.53
N ASN A 698 -78.15 41.99 53.24
CA ASN A 698 -77.54 42.08 51.91
C ASN A 698 -76.29 41.18 51.82
N MET A 699 -76.50 39.87 51.91
CA MET A 699 -75.45 38.86 51.84
C MET A 699 -75.80 37.78 50.82
N VAL A 700 -74.81 37.38 50.00
CA VAL A 700 -74.98 36.29 49.03
C VAL A 700 -74.67 34.97 49.72
N MET A 701 -75.69 34.14 49.95
CA MET A 701 -75.51 32.83 50.58
C MET A 701 -75.61 31.69 49.57
N ARG A 702 -74.73 30.70 49.73
CA ARG A 702 -74.68 29.49 48.90
C ARG A 702 -75.70 28.42 49.31
N ARG A 703 -76.37 28.61 50.45
CA ARG A 703 -77.34 27.67 51.04
C ARG A 703 -78.61 28.42 51.43
N ILE A 704 -79.76 27.75 51.32
CA ILE A 704 -81.03 28.25 51.85
C ILE A 704 -81.04 27.96 53.36
N ILE A 705 -81.31 28.98 54.17
CA ILE A 705 -81.28 28.87 55.63
C ILE A 705 -82.70 28.93 56.19
N PRO A 706 -83.17 27.85 56.83
CA PRO A 706 -84.42 27.88 57.57
C PRO A 706 -84.26 28.67 58.87
N LEU A 707 -85.22 29.57 59.15
CA LEU A 707 -85.34 30.25 60.43
C LEU A 707 -86.58 29.70 61.14
N MET A 708 -86.46 29.45 62.44
CA MET A 708 -87.54 28.86 63.23
C MET A 708 -87.70 29.59 64.56
N ALA A 709 -88.95 29.81 64.96
CA ALA A 709 -89.22 30.34 66.28
C ALA A 709 -89.09 29.24 67.35
N TYR A 710 -88.65 29.54 68.57
CA TYR A 710 -88.66 28.55 69.67
C TYR A 710 -90.07 28.00 69.92
N GLU A 711 -91.10 28.82 69.70
CA GLU A 711 -92.50 28.47 69.85
C GLU A 711 -92.97 27.44 68.80
N ASP A 712 -92.24 27.30 67.69
CA ASP A 712 -92.61 26.52 66.51
C ASP A 712 -91.86 25.19 66.39
N LEU A 713 -90.98 24.86 67.34
CA LEU A 713 -90.15 23.66 67.29
C LEU A 713 -90.94 22.33 67.27
N ASN A 714 -92.20 22.36 67.73
CA ASN A 714 -93.10 21.20 67.72
C ASN A 714 -93.92 21.06 66.43
N LEU A 715 -93.73 21.95 65.44
CA LEU A 715 -94.41 21.83 64.15
C LEU A 715 -93.91 20.60 63.39
N MET A 716 -94.85 19.71 63.04
CA MET A 716 -94.56 18.54 62.22
C MET A 716 -94.47 18.93 60.73
N VAL A 717 -93.33 18.61 60.12
CA VAL A 717 -93.11 18.70 58.68
C VAL A 717 -93.22 17.30 58.11
N LYS A 718 -94.13 17.11 57.15
CA LYS A 718 -94.34 15.80 56.51
C LYS A 718 -93.02 15.32 55.89
N SER A 719 -92.51 14.19 56.36
CA SER A 719 -91.21 13.66 55.92
C SER A 719 -91.34 12.24 55.36
N ARG A 720 -90.51 11.92 54.37
CA ARG A 720 -90.29 10.54 53.89
C ARG A 720 -88.79 10.30 53.81
N GLY A 721 -88.23 9.65 54.82
CA GLY A 721 -86.78 9.53 54.97
C GLY A 721 -86.12 10.92 55.07
N PRO A 722 -84.98 11.19 54.41
CA PRO A 722 -84.28 12.47 54.49
C PRO A 722 -84.93 13.60 53.67
N ILE A 723 -86.13 13.39 53.10
CA ILE A 723 -86.82 14.41 52.31
C ILE A 723 -87.97 15.02 53.12
N ALA A 724 -87.86 16.31 53.41
CA ALA A 724 -88.87 17.12 54.10
C ALA A 724 -89.82 17.78 53.10
N TRP A 725 -91.12 17.82 53.40
CA TRP A 725 -92.13 18.53 52.61
C TRP A 725 -92.78 19.63 53.46
N PRO A 726 -92.18 20.84 53.54
CA PRO A 726 -92.76 21.96 54.28
C PRO A 726 -94.11 22.44 53.70
N ARG A 727 -94.30 22.23 52.38
CA ARG A 727 -95.57 22.40 51.65
C ARG A 727 -95.70 21.24 50.67
N GLU A 728 -96.92 20.89 50.25
CA GLU A 728 -97.14 19.74 49.34
C GLU A 728 -96.41 19.87 47.99
N GLU A 729 -96.11 21.11 47.58
CA GLU A 729 -95.46 21.44 46.31
C GLU A 729 -93.92 21.60 46.44
N MET A 730 -93.36 21.59 47.65
CA MET A 730 -91.93 21.86 47.89
C MET A 730 -91.29 20.77 48.74
N ALA A 731 -90.25 20.14 48.20
CA ALA A 731 -89.44 19.14 48.89
C ALA A 731 -88.02 19.65 49.15
N LEU A 732 -87.49 19.42 50.34
CA LEU A 732 -86.11 19.72 50.72
C LEU A 732 -85.37 18.41 51.02
N ALA A 733 -84.20 18.21 50.42
CA ALA A 733 -83.32 17.09 50.73
C ALA A 733 -82.44 17.44 51.94
N CYS A 734 -82.77 16.87 53.09
CA CYS A 734 -82.12 17.12 54.37
C CYS A 734 -81.13 15.98 54.68
N LEU A 735 -79.97 15.99 54.03
CA LEU A 735 -78.92 14.98 54.16
C LEU A 735 -77.90 15.38 55.23
N TYR A 736 -78.29 15.28 56.50
CA TYR A 736 -77.44 15.66 57.63
C TYR A 736 -76.60 14.47 58.14
N GLU A 737 -75.41 14.75 58.70
CA GLU A 737 -74.59 13.77 59.41
C GLU A 737 -75.04 13.68 60.88
N GLY A 738 -75.85 12.67 61.17
CA GLY A 738 -76.50 12.51 62.48
C GLY A 738 -75.56 12.21 63.64
N ARG A 739 -74.33 11.73 63.36
CA ARG A 739 -73.31 11.46 64.40
C ARG A 739 -72.81 12.72 65.09
N VAL A 740 -72.97 13.90 64.48
CA VAL A 740 -72.56 15.19 65.04
C VAL A 740 -73.37 15.58 66.28
N PHE A 741 -74.63 15.17 66.36
CA PHE A 741 -75.49 15.50 67.50
C PHE A 741 -75.19 14.63 68.72
N ASP A 742 -74.65 13.42 68.51
CA ASP A 742 -74.42 12.41 69.55
C ASP A 742 -73.05 12.62 70.22
N ASN A 743 -73.06 13.02 71.50
CA ASN A 743 -71.84 13.34 72.26
C ASN A 743 -70.86 12.16 72.37
N GLU A 744 -71.32 10.91 72.25
CA GLU A 744 -70.46 9.72 72.28
C GLU A 744 -69.91 9.34 70.90
N LYS A 745 -70.65 9.64 69.82
CA LYS A 745 -70.26 9.29 68.44
C LYS A 745 -69.53 10.41 67.72
N MET A 746 -69.69 11.65 68.15
CA MET A 746 -69.03 12.83 67.58
C MET A 746 -67.48 12.72 67.65
N PRO A 747 -66.85 12.33 68.79
CA PRO A 747 -65.40 12.14 68.84
C PRO A 747 -64.88 11.07 67.87
N LYS A 748 -65.66 10.01 67.64
CA LYS A 748 -65.31 8.96 66.67
C LYS A 748 -65.39 9.48 65.23
N LEU A 749 -66.40 10.29 64.91
CA LEU A 749 -66.51 10.94 63.60
C LEU A 749 -65.35 11.91 63.36
N LEU A 750 -64.96 12.72 64.35
CA LEU A 750 -63.82 13.62 64.24
C LEU A 750 -62.52 12.85 63.99
N ALA A 751 -62.30 11.74 64.70
CA ALA A 751 -61.13 10.89 64.49
C ALA A 751 -61.12 10.27 63.07
N GLU A 752 -62.25 9.73 62.58
CA GLU A 752 -62.39 9.19 61.22
C GLU A 752 -62.14 10.25 60.14
N MET A 753 -62.65 11.48 60.33
CA MET A 753 -62.48 12.57 59.38
C MET A 753 -61.06 13.14 59.41
N ASP A 754 -60.42 13.19 60.59
CA ASP A 754 -59.03 13.61 60.72
C ASP A 754 -58.07 12.58 60.14
N GLU A 755 -58.31 11.29 60.36
CA GLU A 755 -57.53 10.20 59.74
C GLU A 755 -57.64 10.26 58.21
N LYS A 756 -58.84 10.48 57.67
CA LYS A 756 -59.03 10.69 56.21
C LYS A 756 -58.35 11.96 55.71
N ARG A 757 -58.33 13.04 56.49
CA ARG A 757 -57.63 14.28 56.15
C ARG A 757 -56.12 14.05 56.12
N GLN A 758 -55.56 13.35 57.11
CA GLN A 758 -54.15 12.99 57.17
C GLN A 758 -53.77 12.08 56.00
N ALA A 759 -54.56 11.04 55.72
CA ALA A 759 -54.35 10.18 54.57
C ALA A 759 -54.41 10.95 53.23
N ALA A 760 -55.33 11.91 53.09
CA ALA A 760 -55.40 12.77 51.91
C ALA A 760 -54.20 13.75 51.82
N ALA A 761 -53.68 14.22 52.96
CA ALA A 761 -52.47 15.04 53.02
C ALA A 761 -51.23 14.25 52.62
N GLU A 762 -51.05 13.06 53.17
CA GLU A 762 -49.96 12.13 52.82
C GLU A 762 -50.02 11.73 51.35
N GLN A 763 -51.20 11.44 50.81
CA GLN A 763 -51.38 11.18 49.38
C GLN A 763 -51.04 12.41 48.53
N GLY A 764 -51.45 13.60 48.97
CA GLY A 764 -51.11 14.85 48.29
C GLY A 764 -49.60 15.10 48.25
N GLU A 765 -48.90 14.87 49.35
CA GLU A 765 -47.43 14.98 49.42
C GLU A 765 -46.73 13.90 48.60
N HIS A 766 -47.21 12.66 48.66
CA HIS A 766 -46.70 11.56 47.85
C HIS A 766 -46.77 11.88 46.34
N TYR A 767 -47.90 12.41 45.86
CA TYR A 767 -48.05 12.82 44.45
C TYR A 767 -47.35 14.13 44.09
N ALA A 768 -46.92 14.93 45.08
CA ALA A 768 -46.10 16.11 44.84
C ALA A 768 -44.60 15.77 44.73
N GLN A 769 -44.17 14.66 45.34
CA GLN A 769 -42.80 14.15 45.26
C GLN A 769 -42.57 13.19 44.08
N ALA A 770 -43.63 12.48 43.65
CA ALA A 770 -43.64 11.59 42.49
C ALA A 770 -43.82 12.37 41.18
#